data_AF-A0A3N5BB86-F1
#
_entry.id   AF-A0A3N5BB86-F1
#
_cell.length_a   1.000
_cell.length_b   1.000
_cell.length_c   1.000
_cell.angle_alpha   90.00
_cell.angle_beta   90.00
_cell.angle_gamma   90.00
#
_symmetry.space_group_name_H-M   'P 1'
#
loop_
_entity.id
_entity.type
_entity.pdbx_description
1 polymer ?
#
loop_
_entity_poly.entity_id
_entity_poly.type
_entity_poly.pdbx_seq_one_letter_code
_entity_poly.pdbx_strand_id
1 'polypeptide(L)'
;MIKLDEIEFSVIIPTHNSELGIKKSIKSILNQTLNFENNIEIIIVDNNSEDKTQDICYDYISKYPKNISYIQLDTVNLHKSKNTAMKHAYGKFITFLKPHDYLSKDSLSHLLKFINTHENIDLAILPIFYYKNNRKERYINYKIKNNKKINLIEQPQYSQLIGLSTFFKKESIKNIEFLDTTNENITFFSEMLINNPYLGICSKGAYFAKNIEERIYPSDTTIYSTKEYEKFIKYNFNNLKNKCFNKFSKIPEFIQFSFINHLRWLLSIKKTEEKIDLKSLIDTISYINNDILLENRLLKQELTITTFLLKYNNDLSNDLMEKLDLNTLFIDIYDIIDNKIHILANIKNITTGDINILVNNKKIKFKKLTFPHKYAPSLGYNLLQDYSIECIIPIKTNEKFKLEFKQKDKLLHIDFSRPCNFSKSVGYAKTKHYLSILKDDHISIEKKTTLKWIKQELKSLKTMFKNHETGFIKAVPFRVAYMISYPFLRNKKIWFFMDRPDEADDNGLALFKYAVKQEDDISKYFILSSKNNDFNNIKKIGKVINYKSLKHRFLGMFVENIITSHPDNGIIYPFWGGYPFFAGLLRSSTMFLQHGVAKDDISYWANKANMNLSLFLTSTIQEYESILENHYNYDDYVVQLLGLPRFDNLKNQEEKRQILIMPSWRRDLNYKSKEYIKKNGFFKKFNSLINNKRLIETARENNYEIIFKPHPNVYKFIDLFDKNNYIEIDYGKTKYQELFNSGSLVITDYSSVAFDFAYLYKPVLYYHYDNDYHFNLEEGYFNYETMGFGEVVKKEDELVDLVIEYIKNDCKIKEKYSNRIKNTFKFNDKKNCKRTYDRIKEITLKD
;
A
#
# COMPACT_ATOMS: atom_id res chain seq x y z
N MET A 1 -39.02 7.39 -41.34
CA MET A 1 -38.46 6.21 -40.63
C MET A 1 -37.00 6.14 -40.98
N ILE A 2 -36.09 6.02 -40.00
CA ILE A 2 -34.69 5.71 -40.31
C ILE A 2 -34.69 4.26 -40.79
N LYS A 3 -34.04 3.96 -41.92
CA LYS A 3 -33.79 2.57 -42.30
C LYS A 3 -32.82 2.02 -41.26
N LEU A 4 -33.27 1.08 -40.43
CA LEU A 4 -32.50 0.47 -39.35
C LEU A 4 -31.19 -0.20 -39.84
N ASP A 5 -31.02 -0.35 -41.16
CA ASP A 5 -29.84 -0.90 -41.83
C ASP A 5 -28.63 0.08 -41.93
N GLU A 6 -28.72 1.33 -41.45
CA GLU A 6 -27.64 2.34 -41.53
C GLU A 6 -26.99 2.71 -40.19
N ILE A 7 -27.33 2.06 -39.07
CA ILE A 7 -26.74 2.38 -37.75
C ILE A 7 -25.31 1.83 -37.64
N GLU A 8 -24.36 2.69 -37.25
CA GLU A 8 -22.96 2.29 -37.07
C GLU A 8 -22.70 1.63 -35.71
N PHE A 9 -23.29 2.15 -34.62
CA PHE A 9 -23.04 1.67 -33.26
C PHE A 9 -24.30 1.37 -32.44
N SER A 10 -24.32 0.20 -31.81
CA SER A 10 -25.20 -0.11 -30.68
C SER A 10 -24.44 -0.02 -29.37
N VAL A 11 -24.83 0.92 -28.50
CA VAL A 11 -24.29 1.02 -27.14
C VAL A 11 -25.27 0.36 -26.18
N ILE A 12 -24.91 -0.82 -25.68
CA ILE A 12 -25.74 -1.58 -24.74
C ILE A 12 -25.40 -1.14 -23.31
N ILE A 13 -26.42 -0.79 -22.53
CA ILE A 13 -26.30 -0.37 -21.13
C ILE A 13 -27.13 -1.32 -20.24
N PRO A 14 -26.53 -2.42 -19.73
CA PRO A 14 -27.16 -3.24 -18.70
C PRO A 14 -27.26 -2.45 -17.41
N THR A 15 -28.46 -2.35 -16.83
CA THR A 15 -28.72 -1.55 -15.63
C THR A 15 -29.51 -2.33 -14.58
N HIS A 16 -29.27 -1.97 -13.32
CA HIS A 16 -30.03 -2.38 -12.13
C HIS A 16 -29.73 -1.34 -11.05
N ASN A 17 -30.74 -0.69 -10.50
CA ASN A 17 -30.61 0.30 -9.41
C ASN A 17 -29.45 1.30 -9.61
N SER A 18 -29.46 1.99 -10.75
CA SER A 18 -28.36 2.81 -11.24
C SER A 18 -28.73 4.30 -11.42
N GLU A 19 -29.70 4.81 -10.66
CA GLU A 19 -30.19 6.20 -10.76
C GLU A 19 -29.08 7.26 -10.70
N LEU A 20 -28.03 6.99 -9.91
CA LEU A 20 -26.89 7.89 -9.69
C LEU A 20 -25.94 7.99 -10.88
N GLY A 21 -26.01 7.05 -11.82
CA GLY A 21 -25.06 6.92 -12.91
C GLY A 21 -25.66 7.10 -14.28
N ILE A 22 -26.81 6.47 -14.52
CA ILE A 22 -27.27 6.13 -15.87
C ILE A 22 -27.42 7.36 -16.77
N LYS A 23 -27.85 8.48 -16.18
CA LYS A 23 -27.91 9.80 -16.81
C LYS A 23 -26.58 10.22 -17.44
N LYS A 24 -25.46 9.97 -16.76
CA LYS A 24 -24.12 10.32 -17.21
C LYS A 24 -23.70 9.45 -18.40
N SER A 25 -23.97 8.15 -18.33
CA SER A 25 -23.67 7.20 -19.41
C SER A 25 -24.43 7.57 -20.68
N ILE A 26 -25.76 7.76 -20.59
CA ILE A 26 -26.60 8.17 -21.72
C ILE A 26 -26.10 9.50 -22.31
N LYS A 27 -25.89 10.53 -21.48
CA LYS A 27 -25.38 11.83 -21.95
C LYS A 27 -24.04 11.73 -22.67
N SER A 28 -23.16 10.82 -22.27
CA SER A 28 -21.87 10.66 -22.93
C SER A 28 -21.98 10.12 -24.35
N ILE A 29 -23.02 9.34 -24.63
CA ILE A 29 -23.32 8.82 -25.96
C ILE A 29 -24.05 9.89 -26.79
N LEU A 30 -25.02 10.60 -26.21
CA LEU A 30 -25.72 11.71 -26.88
C LEU A 30 -24.76 12.82 -27.33
N ASN A 31 -23.72 13.08 -26.53
CA ASN A 31 -22.76 14.15 -26.80
C ASN A 31 -21.61 13.74 -27.72
N GLN A 32 -21.66 12.57 -28.37
CA GLN A 32 -20.62 12.18 -29.31
C GLN A 32 -20.54 13.15 -30.50
N THR A 33 -19.35 13.30 -31.07
CA THR A 33 -19.14 14.06 -32.32
C THR A 33 -19.71 13.35 -33.54
N LEU A 34 -19.86 12.03 -33.47
CA LEU A 34 -20.63 11.26 -34.44
C LEU A 34 -22.12 11.56 -34.22
N ASN A 35 -22.85 11.88 -35.30
CA ASN A 35 -24.26 12.26 -35.18
C ASN A 35 -25.08 11.11 -34.57
N PHE A 36 -25.68 11.38 -33.40
CA PHE A 36 -26.42 10.39 -32.62
C PHE A 36 -27.62 9.82 -33.38
N GLU A 37 -28.50 10.69 -33.89
CA GLU A 37 -29.75 10.28 -34.51
C GLU A 37 -29.55 9.38 -35.73
N ASN A 38 -28.50 9.59 -36.52
CA ASN A 38 -28.27 8.85 -37.76
C ASN A 38 -27.34 7.64 -37.60
N ASN A 39 -26.50 7.58 -36.56
CA ASN A 39 -25.42 6.58 -36.50
C ASN A 39 -25.39 5.74 -35.23
N ILE A 40 -26.14 6.11 -34.18
CA ILE A 40 -26.00 5.51 -32.85
C ILE A 40 -27.38 5.12 -32.30
N GLU A 41 -27.45 3.92 -31.73
CA GLU A 41 -28.53 3.53 -30.84
C GLU A 41 -28.02 3.19 -29.44
N ILE A 42 -28.91 3.32 -28.46
CA ILE A 42 -28.69 2.92 -27.07
C ILE A 42 -29.73 1.86 -26.72
N ILE A 43 -29.27 0.71 -26.24
CA ILE A 43 -30.16 -0.37 -25.78
C ILE A 43 -29.98 -0.49 -24.28
N ILE A 44 -30.97 -0.03 -23.53
CA ILE A 44 -30.98 -0.10 -22.08
C ILE A 44 -31.66 -1.41 -21.70
N VAL A 45 -30.98 -2.26 -20.93
CA VAL A 45 -31.60 -3.49 -20.41
C VAL A 45 -31.66 -3.41 -18.90
N ASP A 46 -32.87 -3.21 -18.39
CA ASP A 46 -33.14 -3.08 -16.97
C ASP A 46 -33.42 -4.45 -16.34
N ASN A 47 -32.58 -4.80 -15.38
CA ASN A 47 -32.63 -6.04 -14.65
C ASN A 47 -33.48 -5.85 -13.38
N ASN A 48 -34.74 -5.46 -13.51
CA ASN A 48 -35.67 -5.24 -12.39
C ASN A 48 -35.20 -4.18 -11.37
N SER A 49 -34.94 -2.94 -11.82
CA SER A 49 -34.68 -1.81 -10.92
C SER A 49 -35.91 -1.41 -10.11
N GLU A 50 -35.69 -1.00 -8.86
CA GLU A 50 -36.69 -0.51 -7.91
C GLU A 50 -36.48 0.98 -7.56
N ASP A 51 -35.40 1.59 -8.04
CA ASP A 51 -35.10 3.01 -7.90
C ASP A 51 -35.58 3.85 -9.10
N LYS A 52 -35.15 5.12 -9.20
CA LYS A 52 -35.56 6.03 -10.28
C LYS A 52 -34.87 5.74 -11.63
N THR A 53 -34.19 4.61 -11.79
CA THR A 53 -33.51 4.25 -13.05
C THR A 53 -34.49 4.27 -14.23
N GLN A 54 -35.64 3.62 -14.06
CA GLN A 54 -36.65 3.49 -15.12
C GLN A 54 -37.18 4.86 -15.55
N ASP A 55 -37.57 5.72 -14.60
CA ASP A 55 -38.05 7.08 -14.86
C ASP A 55 -37.01 7.90 -15.66
N ILE A 56 -35.74 7.85 -15.23
CA ILE A 56 -34.64 8.55 -15.91
C ILE A 56 -34.48 8.04 -17.35
N CYS A 57 -34.65 6.74 -17.59
CA CYS A 57 -34.57 6.17 -18.94
C CYS A 57 -35.74 6.64 -19.83
N TYR A 58 -36.98 6.62 -19.33
CA TYR A 58 -38.14 7.08 -20.08
C TYR A 58 -38.08 8.57 -20.46
N ASP A 59 -37.48 9.40 -19.60
CA ASP A 59 -37.18 10.81 -19.92
C ASP A 59 -36.29 11.01 -21.16
N TYR A 60 -35.40 10.06 -21.45
CA TYR A 60 -34.56 10.11 -22.65
C TYR A 60 -35.22 9.41 -23.84
N ILE A 61 -35.96 8.32 -23.61
CA ILE A 61 -36.71 7.62 -24.66
C ILE A 61 -37.77 8.54 -25.27
N SER A 62 -38.49 9.32 -24.47
CA SER A 62 -39.46 10.29 -24.98
C SER A 62 -38.85 11.35 -25.92
N LYS A 63 -37.56 11.66 -25.75
CA LYS A 63 -36.81 12.62 -26.59
C LYS A 63 -36.20 11.97 -27.83
N TYR A 64 -35.80 10.70 -27.72
CA TYR A 64 -35.10 9.96 -28.78
C TYR A 64 -35.72 8.57 -29.01
N PRO A 65 -37.03 8.48 -29.33
CA PRO A 65 -37.76 7.21 -29.37
C PRO A 65 -37.32 6.26 -30.50
N LYS A 66 -36.56 6.77 -31.49
CA LYS A 66 -35.99 5.99 -32.59
C LYS A 66 -34.61 5.40 -32.28
N ASN A 67 -33.89 5.98 -31.31
CA ASN A 67 -32.49 5.66 -31.04
C ASN A 67 -32.29 5.01 -29.66
N ILE A 68 -33.25 5.13 -28.75
CA ILE A 68 -33.14 4.57 -27.40
C ILE A 68 -34.25 3.54 -27.19
N SER A 69 -33.86 2.29 -26.96
CA SER A 69 -34.76 1.20 -26.57
C SER A 69 -34.54 0.81 -25.11
N TYR A 70 -35.61 0.31 -24.49
CA TYR A 70 -35.61 -0.15 -23.11
C TYR A 70 -36.24 -1.53 -23.04
N ILE A 71 -35.50 -2.48 -22.48
CA ILE A 71 -35.90 -3.88 -22.32
C ILE A 71 -35.89 -4.18 -20.83
N GLN A 72 -37.05 -4.55 -20.28
CA GLN A 72 -37.15 -4.99 -18.90
C GLN A 72 -37.01 -6.50 -18.81
N LEU A 73 -36.25 -6.97 -17.82
CA LEU A 73 -36.15 -8.38 -17.45
C LEU A 73 -36.72 -8.60 -16.05
N ASP A 74 -37.41 -9.72 -15.88
CA ASP A 74 -38.07 -10.08 -14.61
C ASP A 74 -37.08 -10.53 -13.52
N THR A 75 -35.85 -10.88 -13.91
CA THR A 75 -34.81 -11.36 -12.99
C THR A 75 -33.47 -10.71 -13.26
N VAL A 76 -32.69 -10.51 -12.20
CA VAL A 76 -31.34 -9.96 -12.29
C VAL A 76 -30.41 -11.00 -12.91
N ASN A 77 -30.09 -10.87 -14.19
CA ASN A 77 -29.11 -11.72 -14.86
C ASN A 77 -28.35 -10.95 -15.95
N LEU A 78 -27.09 -10.61 -15.66
CA LEU A 78 -26.23 -9.82 -16.56
C LEU A 78 -25.96 -10.53 -17.90
N HIS A 79 -25.86 -11.86 -17.91
CA HIS A 79 -25.56 -12.66 -19.10
C HIS A 79 -26.76 -12.65 -20.05
N LYS A 80 -27.95 -12.97 -19.51
CA LYS A 80 -29.23 -12.86 -20.23
C LYS A 80 -29.45 -11.45 -20.73
N SER A 81 -29.13 -10.44 -19.92
CA SER A 81 -29.22 -9.03 -20.30
C SER A 81 -28.38 -8.70 -21.55
N LYS A 82 -27.10 -9.10 -21.59
CA LYS A 82 -26.25 -8.88 -22.76
C LYS A 82 -26.72 -9.66 -23.99
N ASN A 83 -27.07 -10.93 -23.83
CA ASN A 83 -27.54 -11.78 -24.94
C ASN A 83 -28.86 -11.26 -25.53
N THR A 84 -29.81 -10.87 -24.68
CA THR A 84 -31.08 -10.26 -25.12
C THR A 84 -30.80 -8.95 -25.86
N ALA A 85 -29.94 -8.08 -25.33
CA ALA A 85 -29.60 -6.82 -26.00
C ALA A 85 -28.98 -7.03 -27.39
N MET A 86 -28.04 -7.97 -27.53
CA MET A 86 -27.38 -8.25 -28.82
C MET A 86 -28.37 -8.74 -29.89
N LYS A 87 -29.44 -9.44 -29.52
CA LYS A 87 -30.51 -9.86 -30.44
C LYS A 87 -31.32 -8.67 -30.97
N HIS A 88 -31.40 -7.58 -30.20
CA HIS A 88 -32.13 -6.36 -30.54
C HIS A 88 -31.22 -5.25 -31.11
N ALA A 89 -29.91 -5.48 -31.16
CA ALA A 89 -28.94 -4.52 -31.73
C ALA A 89 -29.04 -4.49 -33.25
N TYR A 90 -29.20 -3.31 -33.84
CA TYR A 90 -29.15 -3.06 -35.28
C TYR A 90 -27.78 -2.59 -35.76
N GLY A 91 -27.02 -1.91 -34.90
CA GLY A 91 -25.71 -1.35 -35.21
C GLY A 91 -24.68 -2.35 -35.73
N LYS A 92 -23.87 -1.91 -36.69
CA LYS A 92 -22.76 -2.68 -37.26
C LYS A 92 -21.72 -3.09 -36.21
N PHE A 93 -21.45 -2.19 -35.27
CA PHE A 93 -20.57 -2.42 -34.13
C PHE A 93 -21.34 -2.32 -32.81
N ILE A 94 -21.00 -3.19 -31.86
CA ILE A 94 -21.63 -3.26 -30.55
C ILE A 94 -20.57 -2.97 -29.47
N THR A 95 -20.97 -2.26 -28.42
CA THR A 95 -20.18 -2.11 -27.19
C THR A 95 -21.07 -2.17 -25.96
N PHE A 96 -20.48 -2.49 -24.81
CA PHE A 96 -21.15 -2.47 -23.52
C PHE A 96 -20.63 -1.29 -22.70
N LEU A 97 -21.54 -0.40 -22.31
CA LEU A 97 -21.25 0.71 -21.42
C LEU A 97 -21.94 0.47 -20.07
N LYS A 98 -21.17 0.48 -18.98
CA LYS A 98 -21.76 0.39 -17.64
C LYS A 98 -22.52 1.68 -17.30
N PRO A 99 -23.58 1.60 -16.48
CA PRO A 99 -24.45 2.74 -16.19
C PRO A 99 -23.76 3.82 -15.32
N HIS A 100 -22.54 3.61 -14.82
CA HIS A 100 -21.75 4.66 -14.18
C HIS A 100 -20.53 5.07 -15.00
N ASP A 101 -20.29 4.49 -16.16
CA ASP A 101 -19.11 4.78 -17.00
C ASP A 101 -19.49 5.72 -18.13
N TYR A 102 -18.50 6.30 -18.82
CA TYR A 102 -18.77 7.20 -19.94
C TYR A 102 -17.66 7.16 -20.99
N LEU A 103 -17.98 7.52 -22.23
CA LEU A 103 -17.01 7.67 -23.32
C LEU A 103 -16.55 9.13 -23.47
N SER A 104 -15.34 9.37 -23.98
CA SER A 104 -14.92 10.71 -24.44
C SER A 104 -15.77 11.15 -25.63
N LYS A 105 -15.93 12.46 -25.81
CA LYS A 105 -16.80 13.08 -26.83
C LYS A 105 -16.57 12.59 -28.27
N ASP A 106 -15.35 12.15 -28.57
CA ASP A 106 -14.85 11.84 -29.91
C ASP A 106 -14.58 10.34 -30.12
N SER A 107 -14.92 9.50 -29.13
CA SER A 107 -14.59 8.07 -29.11
C SER A 107 -15.16 7.32 -30.31
N LEU A 108 -16.47 7.47 -30.58
CA LEU A 108 -17.12 6.70 -31.66
C LEU A 108 -16.67 7.13 -33.05
N SER A 109 -16.46 8.44 -33.28
CA SER A 109 -15.98 8.93 -34.58
C SER A 109 -14.55 8.48 -34.88
N HIS A 110 -13.67 8.48 -33.87
CA HIS A 110 -12.30 8.02 -34.03
C HIS A 110 -12.22 6.51 -34.27
N LEU A 111 -13.06 5.76 -33.56
CA LEU A 111 -13.14 4.32 -33.72
C LEU A 111 -13.68 3.95 -35.11
N LEU A 112 -14.76 4.59 -35.57
CA LEU A 112 -15.32 4.37 -36.90
C LEU A 112 -14.30 4.67 -37.99
N LYS A 113 -13.62 5.83 -37.90
CA LYS A 113 -12.53 6.17 -38.82
C LYS A 113 -11.42 5.12 -38.79
N PHE A 114 -11.01 4.67 -37.61
CA PHE A 114 -9.95 3.68 -37.47
C PHE A 114 -10.34 2.33 -38.09
N ILE A 115 -11.55 1.83 -37.82
CA ILE A 115 -11.99 0.53 -38.36
C ILE A 115 -12.19 0.62 -39.88
N ASN A 116 -12.74 1.72 -40.40
CA ASN A 116 -12.92 1.89 -41.84
C ASN A 116 -11.60 2.03 -42.62
N THR A 117 -10.51 2.46 -41.99
CA THR A 117 -9.18 2.51 -42.62
C THR A 117 -8.36 1.23 -42.44
N HIS A 118 -8.88 0.22 -41.74
CA HIS A 118 -8.16 -1.03 -41.49
C HIS A 118 -9.08 -2.24 -41.70
N GLU A 119 -8.83 -2.99 -42.78
CA GLU A 119 -9.61 -4.20 -43.09
C GLU A 119 -9.38 -5.33 -42.07
N ASN A 120 -10.34 -6.25 -41.99
CA ASN A 120 -10.29 -7.47 -41.17
C ASN A 120 -10.07 -7.22 -39.66
N ILE A 121 -10.82 -6.27 -39.08
CA ILE A 121 -10.88 -6.04 -37.64
C ILE A 121 -12.31 -6.29 -37.16
N ASP A 122 -12.48 -7.35 -36.37
CA ASP A 122 -13.77 -7.67 -35.75
C ASP A 122 -13.88 -7.15 -34.32
N LEU A 123 -12.75 -6.83 -33.70
CA LEU A 123 -12.68 -6.39 -32.31
C LEU A 123 -11.69 -5.24 -32.19
N ALA A 124 -12.14 -4.13 -31.61
CA ALA A 124 -11.33 -2.95 -31.37
C ALA A 124 -11.49 -2.43 -29.94
N ILE A 125 -10.50 -1.70 -29.44
CA ILE A 125 -10.47 -1.18 -28.07
C ILE A 125 -10.12 0.30 -28.01
N LEU A 126 -10.58 0.94 -26.94
CA LEU A 126 -10.14 2.28 -26.51
C LEU A 126 -9.30 2.21 -25.22
N PRO A 127 -8.42 3.19 -24.97
CA PRO A 127 -7.74 3.32 -23.69
C PRO A 127 -8.73 3.55 -22.55
N ILE A 128 -8.46 2.94 -21.39
CA ILE A 128 -9.32 3.03 -20.19
C ILE A 128 -8.70 3.96 -19.17
N PHE A 129 -9.49 4.92 -18.70
CA PHE A 129 -9.12 5.84 -17.63
C PHE A 129 -10.06 5.68 -16.44
N TYR A 130 -9.51 5.70 -15.24
CA TYR A 130 -10.28 5.67 -14.00
C TYR A 130 -10.48 7.08 -13.47
N TYR A 131 -11.72 7.40 -13.08
CA TYR A 131 -12.06 8.73 -12.57
C TYR A 131 -12.48 8.70 -11.08
N LYS A 132 -11.60 9.23 -10.21
CA LYS A 132 -11.87 9.82 -8.87
C LYS A 132 -10.56 10.42 -8.30
N ASN A 133 -10.56 11.67 -7.82
CA ASN A 133 -9.47 12.39 -7.13
C ASN A 133 -8.08 12.53 -7.79
N ASN A 134 -7.82 11.91 -8.94
CA ASN A 134 -6.80 12.24 -9.94
C ASN A 134 -7.04 11.27 -11.11
N ARG A 135 -7.13 11.73 -12.36
CA ARG A 135 -7.33 10.83 -13.51
C ARG A 135 -6.16 9.84 -13.55
N LYS A 136 -6.43 8.55 -13.32
CA LYS A 136 -5.40 7.50 -13.31
C LYS A 136 -5.63 6.59 -14.50
N GLU A 137 -4.59 6.39 -15.30
CA GLU A 137 -4.63 5.47 -16.45
C GLU A 137 -4.62 4.01 -15.97
N ARG A 138 -5.29 3.12 -16.72
CA ARG A 138 -5.12 1.68 -16.49
C ARG A 138 -3.65 1.32 -16.76
N TYR A 139 -3.05 0.50 -15.88
CA TYR A 139 -1.61 0.19 -15.94
C TYR A 139 -1.12 -0.27 -17.32
N ILE A 140 -1.95 -0.96 -18.11
CA ILE A 140 -1.59 -1.47 -19.44
C ILE A 140 -1.85 -0.48 -20.59
N ASN A 141 -2.32 0.75 -20.33
CA ASN A 141 -2.51 1.78 -21.36
C ASN A 141 -1.21 2.15 -22.07
N TYR A 142 -0.03 1.86 -21.51
CA TYR A 142 1.26 2.06 -22.20
C TYR A 142 1.37 1.30 -23.54
N LYS A 143 0.52 0.27 -23.77
CA LYS A 143 0.41 -0.47 -25.02
C LYS A 143 -0.48 0.23 -26.07
N ILE A 144 -1.24 1.26 -25.69
CA ILE A 144 -2.23 1.97 -26.54
C ILE A 144 -1.73 3.38 -26.90
N LYS A 145 -0.47 3.50 -27.34
CA LYS A 145 0.10 4.82 -27.67
C LYS A 145 -0.37 5.34 -29.03
N ASN A 146 -0.51 4.44 -30.00
CA ASN A 146 -0.84 4.77 -31.39
C ASN A 146 -1.95 3.85 -31.91
N ASN A 147 -2.68 4.32 -32.91
CA ASN A 147 -3.60 3.50 -33.67
C ASN A 147 -2.84 2.35 -34.34
N LYS A 148 -3.26 1.11 -34.14
CA LYS A 148 -2.58 -0.06 -34.70
C LYS A 148 -3.51 -1.26 -34.84
N LYS A 149 -3.39 -2.00 -35.95
CA LYS A 149 -3.90 -3.35 -36.09
C LYS A 149 -2.85 -4.33 -35.55
N ILE A 150 -3.24 -5.18 -34.59
CA ILE A 150 -2.35 -6.17 -33.98
C ILE A 150 -2.74 -7.56 -34.45
N ASN A 151 -1.76 -8.31 -34.98
CA ASN A 151 -1.88 -9.76 -35.13
C ASN A 151 -1.56 -10.41 -33.78
N LEU A 152 -2.54 -11.01 -33.12
CA LEU A 152 -2.35 -11.65 -31.81
C LEU A 152 -1.58 -12.96 -31.88
N ILE A 153 -1.39 -13.55 -33.06
CA ILE A 153 -0.48 -14.70 -33.22
C ILE A 153 0.97 -14.25 -33.06
N GLU A 154 1.32 -13.07 -33.57
CA GLU A 154 2.68 -12.51 -33.48
C GLU A 154 2.92 -11.69 -32.21
N GLN A 155 1.87 -11.04 -31.70
CA GLN A 155 1.93 -10.14 -30.55
C GLN A 155 0.85 -10.53 -29.51
N PRO A 156 0.97 -11.74 -28.91
CA PRO A 156 -0.07 -12.32 -28.05
C PRO A 156 -0.33 -11.56 -26.75
N GLN A 157 0.65 -10.82 -26.26
CA GLN A 157 0.58 -10.00 -25.06
C GLN A 157 -0.41 -8.81 -25.18
N TYR A 158 -0.94 -8.51 -26.36
CA TYR A 158 -1.97 -7.46 -26.50
C TYR A 158 -3.38 -7.93 -26.15
N SER A 159 -3.62 -9.24 -26.06
CA SER A 159 -4.89 -9.83 -25.59
C SER A 159 -5.30 -9.34 -24.19
N GLN A 160 -4.33 -8.97 -23.34
CA GLN A 160 -4.57 -8.46 -21.99
C GLN A 160 -5.39 -7.15 -21.95
N LEU A 161 -5.49 -6.45 -23.09
CA LEU A 161 -6.21 -5.18 -23.23
C LEU A 161 -7.73 -5.35 -23.28
N ILE A 162 -8.21 -6.54 -23.67
CA ILE A 162 -9.64 -6.84 -23.87
C ILE A 162 -10.44 -6.64 -22.58
N GLY A 163 -11.68 -6.15 -22.69
CA GLY A 163 -12.57 -6.00 -21.55
C GLY A 163 -13.63 -4.91 -21.73
N LEU A 164 -13.67 -3.94 -20.81
CA LEU A 164 -14.74 -2.93 -20.70
C LEU A 164 -14.82 -1.96 -21.88
N SER A 165 -13.70 -1.68 -22.56
CA SER A 165 -13.64 -0.71 -23.67
C SER A 165 -13.66 -1.38 -25.05
N THR A 166 -14.16 -2.61 -25.12
CA THR A 166 -14.17 -3.41 -26.34
C THR A 166 -15.40 -3.09 -27.19
N PHE A 167 -15.15 -2.89 -28.48
CA PHE A 167 -16.14 -2.73 -29.54
C PHE A 167 -15.97 -3.89 -30.50
N PHE A 168 -17.06 -4.48 -30.96
CA PHE A 168 -16.99 -5.67 -31.78
C PHE A 168 -18.06 -5.68 -32.87
N LYS A 169 -17.76 -6.34 -33.98
CA LYS A 169 -18.62 -6.40 -35.15
C LYS A 169 -19.78 -7.37 -34.90
N LYS A 170 -21.01 -6.93 -35.16
CA LYS A 170 -22.23 -7.74 -34.93
C LYS A 170 -22.24 -9.04 -35.75
N GLU A 171 -21.78 -9.01 -36.99
CA GLU A 171 -21.78 -10.21 -37.84
C GLU A 171 -20.78 -11.29 -37.40
N SER A 172 -19.79 -10.94 -36.58
CA SER A 172 -18.77 -11.87 -36.07
C SER A 172 -19.23 -12.68 -34.86
N ILE A 173 -20.46 -12.46 -34.36
CA ILE A 173 -21.00 -13.13 -33.15
C ILE A 173 -22.13 -14.13 -33.44
N LYS A 174 -22.36 -14.54 -34.70
CA LYS A 174 -23.52 -15.37 -35.11
C LYS A 174 -23.75 -16.65 -34.28
N ASN A 175 -22.69 -17.23 -33.72
CA ASN A 175 -22.75 -18.44 -32.87
C ASN A 175 -22.02 -18.26 -31.53
N ILE A 176 -21.91 -17.02 -31.04
CA ILE A 176 -21.20 -16.68 -29.81
C ILE A 176 -22.16 -15.98 -28.85
N GLU A 177 -22.33 -16.54 -27.66
CA GLU A 177 -23.18 -15.96 -26.61
C GLU A 177 -22.40 -15.82 -25.30
N PHE A 178 -22.84 -14.90 -24.45
CA PHE A 178 -22.33 -14.83 -23.07
C PHE A 178 -22.84 -16.02 -22.28
N LEU A 179 -21.91 -16.85 -21.78
CA LEU A 179 -22.24 -17.96 -20.89
C LEU A 179 -22.64 -17.43 -19.51
N ASP A 180 -23.59 -18.10 -18.86
CA ASP A 180 -24.04 -17.82 -17.48
C ASP A 180 -23.00 -18.29 -16.46
N THR A 181 -21.85 -17.64 -16.48
CA THR A 181 -20.66 -17.95 -15.70
C THR A 181 -19.90 -16.67 -15.41
N THR A 182 -19.14 -16.65 -14.33
CA THR A 182 -18.31 -15.49 -13.98
C THR A 182 -17.26 -15.14 -15.05
N ASN A 183 -17.06 -13.83 -15.27
CA ASN A 183 -16.09 -13.27 -16.23
C ASN A 183 -16.30 -13.71 -17.69
N GLU A 184 -17.57 -13.77 -18.06
CA GLU A 184 -18.12 -14.04 -19.38
C GLU A 184 -17.47 -13.25 -20.52
N ASN A 185 -16.99 -12.03 -20.24
CA ASN A 185 -16.32 -11.19 -21.25
C ASN A 185 -15.06 -11.86 -21.82
N ILE A 186 -14.30 -12.58 -20.99
CA ILE A 186 -13.05 -13.19 -21.43
C ILE A 186 -13.36 -14.29 -22.44
N THR A 187 -14.33 -15.15 -22.12
CA THR A 187 -14.76 -16.24 -22.99
C THR A 187 -15.32 -15.72 -24.30
N PHE A 188 -16.25 -14.77 -24.22
CA PHE A 188 -16.91 -14.18 -25.38
C PHE A 188 -15.92 -13.56 -26.37
N PHE A 189 -15.05 -12.65 -25.89
CA PHE A 189 -14.09 -11.99 -26.77
C PHE A 189 -12.95 -12.91 -27.22
N SER A 190 -12.55 -13.88 -26.39
CA SER A 190 -11.55 -14.88 -26.80
C SER A 190 -12.07 -15.75 -27.93
N GLU A 191 -13.35 -16.11 -27.92
CA GLU A 191 -13.96 -16.88 -29.00
C GLU A 191 -13.97 -16.10 -30.33
N MET A 192 -14.30 -14.81 -30.28
CA MET A 192 -14.19 -13.94 -31.45
C MET A 192 -12.76 -13.91 -31.99
N LEU A 193 -11.75 -13.85 -31.12
CA LEU A 193 -10.35 -13.79 -31.53
C LEU A 193 -9.77 -15.14 -31.98
N ILE A 194 -10.33 -16.26 -31.50
CA ILE A 194 -10.07 -17.58 -32.10
C ILE A 194 -10.53 -17.56 -33.56
N ASN A 195 -11.70 -16.98 -33.84
CA ASN A 195 -12.22 -16.85 -35.21
C ASN A 195 -11.39 -15.88 -36.06
N ASN A 196 -11.04 -14.71 -35.50
CA ASN A 196 -10.25 -13.69 -36.17
C ASN A 196 -9.21 -13.07 -35.21
N PRO A 197 -7.91 -13.43 -35.31
CA PRO A 197 -6.89 -13.06 -34.32
C PRO A 197 -6.37 -11.61 -34.46
N TYR A 198 -7.11 -10.72 -35.11
CA TYR A 198 -6.73 -9.31 -35.26
C TYR A 198 -7.45 -8.42 -34.25
N LEU A 199 -6.66 -7.69 -33.46
CA LEU A 199 -7.13 -6.70 -32.50
C LEU A 199 -6.87 -5.27 -33.01
N GLY A 200 -7.91 -4.47 -33.09
CA GLY A 200 -7.83 -3.04 -33.38
C GLY A 200 -7.52 -2.22 -32.13
N ILE A 201 -6.46 -1.40 -32.17
CA ILE A 201 -6.14 -0.45 -31.11
C ILE A 201 -6.43 0.95 -31.63
N CYS A 202 -7.42 1.63 -31.03
CA CYS A 202 -7.68 3.03 -31.29
C CYS A 202 -7.19 3.85 -30.09
N SER A 203 -6.10 4.60 -30.26
CA SER A 203 -5.52 5.44 -29.21
C SER A 203 -6.18 6.81 -29.08
N LYS A 204 -7.04 7.18 -30.06
CA LYS A 204 -7.83 8.41 -30.05
C LYS A 204 -9.23 8.12 -29.51
N GLY A 205 -9.63 8.85 -28.48
CA GLY A 205 -10.83 8.55 -27.69
C GLY A 205 -10.51 7.79 -26.41
N ALA A 206 -11.48 7.66 -25.50
CA ALA A 206 -11.25 7.06 -24.19
C ALA A 206 -12.53 6.53 -23.55
N TYR A 207 -12.41 5.37 -22.89
CA TYR A 207 -13.43 4.86 -21.97
C TYR A 207 -13.08 5.29 -20.54
N PHE A 208 -14.01 5.97 -19.87
CA PHE A 208 -13.86 6.39 -18.48
C PHE A 208 -14.67 5.50 -17.55
N ALA A 209 -13.96 4.63 -16.84
CA ALA A 209 -14.53 3.75 -15.84
C ALA A 209 -14.61 4.47 -14.47
N LYS A 210 -15.75 4.38 -13.79
CA LYS A 210 -15.88 4.86 -12.40
C LYS A 210 -14.93 4.03 -11.55
N ASN A 211 -14.00 4.71 -10.89
CA ASN A 211 -13.11 4.09 -9.92
C ASN A 211 -13.93 3.86 -8.63
N ILE A 212 -14.80 2.85 -8.65
CA ILE A 212 -14.87 1.98 -7.49
C ILE A 212 -13.47 1.37 -7.48
N GLU A 213 -12.75 1.49 -6.36
CA GLU A 213 -11.37 1.02 -6.15
C GLU A 213 -11.03 -0.26 -6.93
N GLU A 214 -9.75 -0.61 -7.09
CA GLU A 214 -9.31 -2.01 -7.07
C GLU A 214 -10.49 -2.99 -6.97
N ARG A 215 -10.87 -3.68 -8.07
CA ARG A 215 -11.72 -4.88 -7.95
C ARG A 215 -10.97 -5.75 -6.95
N ILE A 216 -11.32 -5.56 -5.69
CA ILE A 216 -11.14 -6.34 -4.50
C ILE A 216 -9.82 -7.12 -4.60
N TYR A 217 -8.78 -6.66 -3.91
CA TYR A 217 -7.99 -7.66 -3.20
C TYR A 217 -9.02 -8.58 -2.54
N PRO A 218 -9.01 -9.91 -2.79
CA PRO A 218 -10.04 -10.86 -2.33
C PRO A 218 -10.26 -10.95 -0.83
N SER A 219 -9.91 -9.94 -0.04
CA SER A 219 -10.15 -9.92 1.39
C SER A 219 -11.60 -9.57 1.73
N ASP A 220 -12.29 -8.64 1.05
CA ASP A 220 -13.45 -7.99 1.74
C ASP A 220 -14.78 -7.77 1.02
N THR A 221 -14.99 -8.08 -0.27
CA THR A 221 -16.38 -8.09 -0.80
C THR A 221 -16.59 -9.11 -1.92
N THR A 222 -17.16 -10.27 -1.59
CA THR A 222 -18.12 -11.07 -2.39
C THR A 222 -17.92 -11.40 -3.88
N ILE A 223 -16.81 -11.13 -4.57
CA ILE A 223 -16.81 -11.29 -6.05
C ILE A 223 -16.24 -12.59 -6.61
N TYR A 224 -15.56 -13.47 -5.86
CA TYR A 224 -15.39 -14.86 -6.32
C TYR A 224 -15.31 -15.84 -5.16
N SER A 225 -16.36 -16.65 -4.98
CA SER A 225 -16.20 -17.92 -4.29
C SER A 225 -15.33 -18.85 -5.13
N THR A 226 -14.62 -19.75 -4.49
CA THR A 226 -13.92 -20.89 -5.11
C THR A 226 -14.82 -21.64 -6.11
N LYS A 227 -16.11 -21.81 -5.79
CA LYS A 227 -17.15 -22.35 -6.68
C LYS A 227 -17.28 -21.63 -8.02
N GLU A 228 -17.18 -20.30 -8.05
CA GLU A 228 -17.27 -19.54 -9.30
C GLU A 228 -16.07 -19.78 -10.21
N TYR A 229 -14.87 -19.95 -9.63
CA TYR A 229 -13.70 -20.33 -10.41
C TYR A 229 -13.75 -21.78 -10.91
N GLU A 230 -14.33 -22.70 -10.13
CA GLU A 230 -14.58 -24.05 -10.61
C GLU A 230 -15.52 -24.05 -11.83
N LYS A 231 -16.59 -23.24 -11.79
CA LYS A 231 -17.44 -23.01 -12.98
C LYS A 231 -16.63 -22.40 -14.13
N PHE A 232 -15.77 -21.42 -13.86
CA PHE A 232 -14.92 -20.84 -14.90
C PHE A 232 -14.05 -21.91 -15.58
N ILE A 233 -13.30 -22.70 -14.81
CA ILE A 233 -12.43 -23.74 -15.37
C ILE A 233 -13.26 -24.79 -16.10
N LYS A 234 -14.33 -25.29 -15.46
CA LYS A 234 -15.17 -26.36 -16.01
C LYS A 234 -15.85 -25.98 -17.32
N TYR A 235 -16.42 -24.77 -17.41
CA TYR A 235 -17.24 -24.37 -18.55
C TYR A 235 -16.50 -23.45 -19.53
N ASN A 236 -15.78 -22.43 -19.04
CA ASN A 236 -15.18 -21.42 -19.92
C ASN A 236 -13.85 -21.89 -20.50
N PHE A 237 -12.94 -22.37 -19.64
CA PHE A 237 -11.63 -22.84 -20.10
C PHE A 237 -11.77 -24.04 -21.02
N ASN A 238 -12.54 -25.06 -20.64
CA ASN A 238 -12.73 -26.25 -21.48
C ASN A 238 -13.41 -25.94 -22.82
N ASN A 239 -14.39 -25.04 -22.86
CA ASN A 239 -15.02 -24.60 -24.11
C ASN A 239 -13.99 -23.96 -25.05
N LEU A 240 -13.22 -22.99 -24.56
CA LEU A 240 -12.19 -22.32 -25.34
C LEU A 240 -11.05 -23.27 -25.74
N LYS A 241 -10.64 -24.18 -24.85
CA LYS A 241 -9.65 -25.22 -25.13
C LYS A 241 -10.10 -26.05 -26.33
N ASN A 242 -11.32 -26.58 -26.32
CA ASN A 242 -11.84 -27.39 -27.41
C ASN A 242 -11.88 -26.61 -28.73
N LYS A 243 -12.35 -25.36 -28.73
CA LYS A 243 -12.35 -24.50 -29.92
C LYS A 243 -10.94 -24.21 -30.46
N CYS A 244 -10.00 -23.94 -29.55
CA CYS A 244 -8.59 -23.76 -29.91
C CYS A 244 -7.98 -25.01 -30.54
N PHE A 245 -8.19 -26.19 -29.94
CA PHE A 245 -7.67 -27.44 -30.49
C PHE A 245 -8.28 -27.78 -31.84
N ASN A 246 -9.59 -27.55 -32.03
CA ASN A 246 -10.25 -27.78 -33.31
C ASN A 246 -9.71 -26.87 -34.44
N LYS A 247 -9.27 -25.65 -34.11
CA LYS A 247 -8.82 -24.66 -35.11
C LYS A 247 -7.31 -24.60 -35.31
N PHE A 248 -6.54 -24.68 -34.22
CA PHE A 248 -5.09 -24.44 -34.22
C PHE A 248 -4.27 -25.67 -33.80
N SER A 249 -4.93 -26.78 -33.43
CA SER A 249 -4.30 -27.98 -32.84
C SER A 249 -3.52 -27.73 -31.53
N LYS A 250 -3.65 -26.53 -30.95
CA LYS A 250 -3.06 -26.10 -29.68
C LYS A 250 -3.81 -24.90 -29.14
N ILE A 251 -3.56 -24.52 -27.89
CA ILE A 251 -4.04 -23.25 -27.34
C ILE A 251 -3.05 -22.14 -27.75
N PRO A 252 -3.45 -21.14 -28.58
CA PRO A 252 -2.56 -20.05 -28.95
C PRO A 252 -2.13 -19.19 -27.75
N GLU A 253 -0.95 -18.58 -27.83
CA GLU A 253 -0.38 -17.80 -26.71
C GLU A 253 -1.26 -16.63 -26.27
N PHE A 254 -1.98 -15.97 -27.19
CA PHE A 254 -2.89 -14.87 -26.84
C PHE A 254 -4.09 -15.34 -26.00
N ILE A 255 -4.51 -16.60 -26.16
CA ILE A 255 -5.54 -17.23 -25.32
C ILE A 255 -4.94 -17.60 -23.96
N GLN A 256 -3.72 -18.13 -23.93
CA GLN A 256 -3.00 -18.41 -22.68
C GLN A 256 -2.80 -17.15 -21.83
N PHE A 257 -2.41 -16.02 -22.43
CA PHE A 257 -2.36 -14.71 -21.76
C PHE A 257 -3.70 -14.32 -21.15
N SER A 258 -4.80 -14.50 -21.90
CA SER A 258 -6.16 -14.19 -21.45
C SER A 258 -6.54 -15.04 -20.22
N PHE A 259 -6.20 -16.33 -20.21
CA PHE A 259 -6.44 -17.23 -19.08
C PHE A 259 -5.66 -16.84 -17.83
N ILE A 260 -4.33 -16.68 -17.91
CA ILE A 260 -3.55 -16.36 -16.71
C ILE A 260 -3.94 -15.01 -16.08
N ASN A 261 -4.33 -14.02 -16.90
CA ASN A 261 -4.81 -12.73 -16.39
C ASN A 261 -6.11 -12.83 -15.59
N HIS A 262 -6.88 -13.90 -15.82
CA HIS A 262 -8.08 -14.19 -15.07
C HIS A 262 -7.75 -15.03 -13.83
N LEU A 263 -6.98 -16.11 -14.00
CA LEU A 263 -6.60 -17.01 -12.90
C LEU A 263 -5.78 -16.31 -11.81
N ARG A 264 -5.06 -15.23 -12.11
CA ARG A 264 -4.32 -14.48 -11.08
C ARG A 264 -5.20 -14.01 -9.92
N TRP A 265 -6.50 -13.78 -10.16
CA TRP A 265 -7.43 -13.36 -9.12
C TRP A 265 -7.75 -14.52 -8.17
N LEU A 266 -7.97 -15.73 -8.72
CA LEU A 266 -8.06 -16.97 -7.92
C LEU A 266 -6.78 -17.18 -7.12
N LEU A 267 -5.61 -17.12 -7.78
CA LEU A 267 -4.31 -17.29 -7.14
C LEU A 267 -4.01 -16.21 -6.08
N SER A 268 -4.73 -15.07 -6.09
CA SER A 268 -4.57 -14.02 -5.09
C SER A 268 -5.41 -14.22 -3.82
N ILE A 269 -6.29 -15.22 -3.79
CA ILE A 269 -7.10 -15.54 -2.60
C ILE A 269 -6.18 -16.10 -1.52
N LYS A 270 -6.20 -15.50 -0.32
CA LYS A 270 -5.24 -15.86 0.74
C LYS A 270 -5.64 -17.12 1.53
N LYS A 271 -6.92 -17.20 1.88
CA LYS A 271 -7.54 -18.30 2.62
C LYS A 271 -8.86 -18.63 1.95
N THR A 272 -9.22 -19.91 1.92
CA THR A 272 -10.53 -20.38 1.45
C THR A 272 -11.14 -21.24 2.53
N GLU A 273 -12.42 -21.01 2.83
CA GLU A 273 -13.20 -21.90 3.71
C GLU A 273 -13.58 -23.19 2.98
N GLU A 274 -13.66 -23.14 1.64
CA GLU A 274 -14.00 -24.26 0.78
C GLU A 274 -12.75 -24.89 0.15
N LYS A 275 -12.82 -26.21 -0.11
CA LYS A 275 -11.78 -26.97 -0.79
C LYS A 275 -11.77 -26.64 -2.29
N ILE A 276 -10.61 -26.31 -2.84
CA ILE A 276 -10.43 -26.02 -4.28
C ILE A 276 -10.06 -27.31 -5.03
N ASP A 277 -10.66 -27.52 -6.21
CA ASP A 277 -10.17 -28.51 -7.17
C ASP A 277 -8.81 -28.10 -7.78
N LEU A 278 -7.74 -28.37 -7.02
CA LEU A 278 -6.36 -28.15 -7.45
C LEU A 278 -6.00 -28.93 -8.71
N LYS A 279 -6.60 -30.10 -8.94
CA LYS A 279 -6.27 -30.93 -10.11
C LYS A 279 -6.69 -30.22 -11.39
N SER A 280 -7.92 -29.68 -11.41
CA SER A 280 -8.42 -28.93 -12.57
C SER A 280 -7.67 -27.61 -12.78
N LEU A 281 -7.27 -26.94 -11.69
CA LEU A 281 -6.43 -25.74 -11.77
C LEU A 281 -5.04 -26.06 -12.35
N ILE A 282 -4.37 -27.12 -11.87
CA ILE A 282 -3.06 -27.56 -12.37
C ILE A 282 -3.16 -27.98 -13.84
N ASP A 283 -4.19 -28.73 -14.23
CA ASP A 283 -4.45 -29.08 -15.64
C ASP A 283 -4.56 -27.81 -16.50
N THR A 284 -5.32 -26.82 -16.03
CA THR A 284 -5.48 -25.52 -16.72
C THR A 284 -4.14 -24.79 -16.89
N ILE A 285 -3.36 -24.67 -15.81
CA ILE A 285 -2.06 -23.98 -15.81
C ILE A 285 -1.04 -24.72 -16.68
N SER A 286 -1.15 -26.04 -16.82
CA SER A 286 -0.23 -26.85 -17.63
C SER A 286 -0.14 -26.40 -19.10
N TYR A 287 -1.23 -25.84 -19.63
CA TYR A 287 -1.31 -25.32 -21.00
C TYR A 287 -0.66 -23.94 -21.19
N ILE A 288 -0.18 -23.28 -20.14
CA ILE A 288 0.37 -21.92 -20.20
C ILE A 288 1.88 -21.99 -20.36
N ASN A 289 2.43 -21.39 -21.42
CA ASN A 289 3.86 -21.35 -21.66
C ASN A 289 4.60 -20.61 -20.53
N ASN A 290 5.80 -21.08 -20.17
CA ASN A 290 6.63 -20.51 -19.10
C ASN A 290 7.01 -19.05 -19.40
N ASP A 291 7.33 -18.73 -20.65
CA ASP A 291 7.69 -17.36 -21.05
C ASP A 291 6.52 -16.40 -20.81
N ILE A 292 5.28 -16.84 -21.04
CA ILE A 292 4.08 -16.05 -20.74
C ILE A 292 3.97 -15.76 -19.24
N LEU A 293 4.25 -16.73 -18.38
CA LEU A 293 4.21 -16.52 -16.92
C LEU A 293 5.27 -15.52 -16.45
N LEU A 294 6.47 -15.56 -17.05
CA LEU A 294 7.59 -14.68 -16.72
C LEU A 294 7.40 -13.25 -17.26
N GLU A 295 6.88 -13.09 -18.47
CA GLU A 295 6.71 -11.79 -19.12
C GLU A 295 5.44 -11.04 -18.69
N ASN A 296 4.50 -11.74 -18.03
CA ASN A 296 3.21 -11.17 -17.69
C ASN A 296 3.29 -10.14 -16.54
N ARG A 297 3.41 -8.86 -16.91
CA ARG A 297 3.41 -7.72 -15.97
C ARG A 297 2.15 -7.56 -15.11
N LEU A 298 1.08 -8.30 -15.40
CA LEU A 298 -0.16 -8.31 -14.62
C LEU A 298 -0.17 -9.39 -13.53
N LEU A 299 0.74 -10.35 -13.58
CA LEU A 299 0.97 -11.37 -12.56
C LEU A 299 2.11 -10.89 -11.66
N LYS A 300 1.87 -10.76 -10.36
CA LYS A 300 2.91 -10.38 -9.41
C LYS A 300 3.90 -11.53 -9.22
N GLN A 301 5.14 -11.22 -8.87
CA GLN A 301 6.21 -12.23 -8.71
C GLN A 301 5.79 -13.39 -7.79
N GLU A 302 5.07 -13.10 -6.71
CA GLU A 302 4.54 -14.10 -5.77
C GLU A 302 3.61 -15.12 -6.44
N LEU A 303 2.70 -14.59 -7.25
CA LEU A 303 1.73 -15.40 -7.97
C LEU A 303 2.41 -16.16 -9.10
N THR A 304 3.41 -15.55 -9.75
CA THR A 304 4.25 -16.22 -10.76
C THR A 304 4.95 -17.43 -10.16
N ILE A 305 5.64 -17.28 -9.02
CA ILE A 305 6.32 -18.37 -8.33
C ILE A 305 5.32 -19.46 -7.92
N THR A 306 4.21 -19.07 -7.29
CA THR A 306 3.14 -20.01 -6.91
C THR A 306 2.60 -20.79 -8.10
N THR A 307 2.40 -20.13 -9.24
CA THR A 307 1.91 -20.77 -10.47
C THR A 307 2.91 -21.81 -10.98
N PHE A 308 4.21 -21.50 -10.96
CA PHE A 308 5.26 -22.46 -11.32
C PHE A 308 5.32 -23.65 -10.36
N LEU A 309 5.22 -23.40 -9.06
CA LEU A 309 5.22 -24.45 -8.03
C LEU A 309 4.03 -25.40 -8.19
N LEU A 310 2.83 -24.86 -8.45
CA LEU A 310 1.66 -25.67 -8.78
C LEU A 310 1.85 -26.47 -10.07
N LYS A 311 2.37 -25.81 -11.12
CA LYS A 311 2.57 -26.42 -12.45
C LYS A 311 3.53 -27.61 -12.43
N TYR A 312 4.58 -27.52 -11.63
CA TYR A 312 5.67 -28.50 -11.58
C TYR A 312 5.71 -29.30 -10.26
N ASN A 313 4.64 -29.25 -9.47
CA ASN A 313 4.56 -29.97 -8.18
C ASN A 313 5.78 -29.72 -7.27
N ASN A 314 6.18 -28.45 -7.15
CA ASN A 314 7.35 -27.96 -6.42
C ASN A 314 8.74 -28.36 -6.97
N ASP A 315 8.82 -29.02 -8.12
CA ASP A 315 10.10 -29.41 -8.75
C ASP A 315 10.49 -28.45 -9.88
N LEU A 316 11.22 -27.39 -9.55
CA LEU A 316 11.66 -26.39 -10.53
C LEU A 316 13.08 -26.68 -11.05
N SER A 317 13.28 -26.49 -12.35
CA SER A 317 14.62 -26.54 -12.97
C SER A 317 15.52 -25.41 -12.47
N ASN A 318 16.84 -25.59 -12.54
CA ASN A 318 17.81 -24.58 -12.09
C ASN A 318 17.66 -23.24 -12.82
N ASP A 319 17.45 -23.26 -14.14
CA ASP A 319 17.23 -22.06 -14.96
C ASP A 319 15.98 -21.29 -14.51
N LEU A 320 14.90 -22.01 -14.18
CA LEU A 320 13.67 -21.38 -13.71
C LEU A 320 13.83 -20.82 -12.29
N MET A 321 14.54 -21.54 -11.40
CA MET A 321 14.86 -21.03 -10.07
C MET A 321 15.68 -19.73 -10.13
N GLU A 322 16.62 -19.61 -11.08
CA GLU A 322 17.38 -18.39 -11.30
C GLU A 322 16.49 -17.24 -11.80
N LYS A 323 15.64 -17.48 -12.81
CA LYS A 323 14.70 -16.48 -13.35
C LYS A 323 13.65 -16.00 -12.32
N LEU A 324 13.39 -16.80 -11.28
CA LEU A 324 12.44 -16.49 -10.22
C LEU A 324 13.11 -15.92 -8.95
N ASP A 325 14.42 -15.67 -8.97
CA ASP A 325 15.23 -15.22 -7.83
C ASP A 325 15.17 -16.18 -6.61
N LEU A 326 14.96 -17.47 -6.84
CA LEU A 326 14.88 -18.49 -5.78
C LEU A 326 16.25 -19.02 -5.34
N ASN A 327 17.30 -18.72 -6.12
CA ASN A 327 18.70 -18.96 -5.77
C ASN A 327 19.40 -17.67 -5.30
N THR A 328 18.63 -16.68 -4.85
CA THR A 328 19.13 -15.36 -4.47
C THR A 328 18.98 -15.15 -2.97
N LEU A 329 20.09 -14.78 -2.33
CA LEU A 329 20.13 -14.26 -0.98
C LEU A 329 19.96 -12.75 -1.04
N PHE A 330 18.92 -12.24 -0.41
CA PHE A 330 18.67 -10.81 -0.30
C PHE A 330 19.21 -10.27 1.02
N ILE A 331 20.33 -9.55 0.99
CA ILE A 331 20.87 -8.88 2.17
C ILE A 331 19.99 -7.67 2.49
N ASP A 332 19.38 -7.70 3.66
CA ASP A 332 18.53 -6.62 4.19
C ASP A 332 19.35 -5.66 5.06
N ILE A 333 20.32 -6.18 5.84
CA ILE A 333 21.23 -5.40 6.69
C ILE A 333 22.66 -5.90 6.48
N TYR A 334 23.60 -4.96 6.31
CA TYR A 334 25.04 -5.22 6.29
C TYR A 334 25.77 -4.08 6.99
N ASP A 335 26.23 -4.34 8.20
CA ASP A 335 26.94 -3.36 9.02
C ASP A 335 28.24 -3.96 9.57
N ILE A 336 29.24 -3.11 9.84
CA ILE A 336 30.46 -3.51 10.54
C ILE A 336 30.62 -2.64 11.77
N ILE A 337 30.35 -3.23 12.93
CA ILE A 337 30.31 -2.56 14.24
C ILE A 337 31.23 -3.36 15.17
N ASP A 338 32.07 -2.70 15.98
CA ASP A 338 32.96 -3.36 16.95
C ASP A 338 33.81 -4.51 16.39
N ASN A 339 34.37 -4.33 15.19
CA ASN A 339 35.11 -5.38 14.46
C ASN A 339 34.29 -6.65 14.22
N LYS A 340 32.97 -6.56 14.11
CA LYS A 340 32.06 -7.66 13.75
C LYS A 340 31.23 -7.26 12.55
N ILE A 341 31.04 -8.19 11.61
CA ILE A 341 30.12 -8.01 10.49
C ILE A 341 28.75 -8.51 10.93
N HIS A 342 27.75 -7.64 10.91
CA HIS A 342 26.36 -7.96 11.18
C HIS A 342 25.64 -8.08 9.84
N ILE A 343 25.11 -9.27 9.55
CA ILE A 343 24.34 -9.52 8.34
C ILE A 343 22.97 -10.03 8.75
N LEU A 344 21.94 -9.36 8.26
CA LEU A 344 20.59 -9.91 8.18
C LEU A 344 20.25 -10.09 6.71
N ALA A 345 19.91 -11.29 6.31
CA ALA A 345 19.54 -11.59 4.94
C ALA A 345 18.29 -12.45 4.88
N ASN A 346 17.47 -12.24 3.86
CA ASN A 346 16.29 -13.03 3.57
C ASN A 346 16.58 -13.99 2.41
N ILE A 347 16.08 -15.21 2.54
CA ILE A 347 16.07 -16.18 1.45
C ILE A 347 14.63 -16.53 1.13
N LYS A 348 14.34 -16.59 -0.17
CA LYS A 348 13.14 -17.22 -0.71
C LYS A 348 13.50 -18.62 -1.16
N ASN A 349 12.87 -19.63 -0.59
CA ASN A 349 13.22 -21.01 -0.91
C ASN A 349 11.99 -21.90 -1.09
N ILE A 350 12.17 -22.93 -1.91
CA ILE A 350 11.21 -24.02 -2.11
C ILE A 350 11.57 -25.22 -1.23
N THR A 351 12.88 -25.40 -0.95
CA THR A 351 13.39 -26.55 -0.20
C THR A 351 14.01 -26.11 1.13
N THR A 352 13.86 -26.95 2.16
CA THR A 352 14.47 -26.78 3.49
C THR A 352 16.00 -26.95 3.50
N GLY A 353 16.67 -26.91 2.33
CA GLY A 353 18.10 -27.15 2.23
C GLY A 353 18.90 -26.20 3.12
N ASP A 354 19.84 -26.77 3.88
CA ASP A 354 20.68 -25.99 4.78
C ASP A 354 21.55 -25.00 3.99
N ILE A 355 21.42 -23.73 4.35
CA ILE A 355 22.28 -22.66 3.87
C ILE A 355 23.56 -22.69 4.69
N ASN A 356 24.70 -22.67 4.00
CA ASN A 356 26.01 -22.57 4.59
C ASN A 356 26.56 -21.17 4.34
N ILE A 357 26.90 -20.46 5.42
CA ILE A 357 27.67 -19.21 5.36
C ILE A 357 29.13 -19.59 5.55
N LEU A 358 29.97 -19.29 4.56
CA LEU A 358 31.39 -19.60 4.58
C LEU A 358 32.20 -18.32 4.74
N VAL A 359 33.12 -18.34 5.71
CA VAL A 359 34.16 -17.33 5.89
C VAL A 359 35.50 -17.99 5.63
N ASN A 360 36.21 -17.60 4.56
CA ASN A 360 37.49 -18.23 4.18
C ASN A 360 37.38 -19.76 4.15
N ASN A 361 36.31 -20.28 3.52
CA ASN A 361 35.95 -21.70 3.43
C ASN A 361 35.56 -22.40 4.75
N LYS A 362 35.45 -21.68 5.87
CA LYS A 362 34.96 -22.22 7.16
C LYS A 362 33.49 -21.87 7.37
N LYS A 363 32.67 -22.86 7.73
CA LYS A 363 31.25 -22.66 8.06
C LYS A 363 31.10 -21.83 9.34
N ILE A 364 30.20 -20.86 9.31
CA ILE A 364 29.82 -20.05 10.47
C ILE A 364 28.36 -20.31 10.84
N LYS A 365 28.08 -20.28 12.15
CA LYS A 365 26.72 -20.41 12.69
C LYS A 365 25.92 -19.12 12.46
N PHE A 366 24.62 -19.27 12.28
CA PHE A 366 23.68 -18.17 12.17
C PHE A 366 22.38 -18.51 12.90
N LYS A 367 21.60 -17.49 13.24
CA LYS A 367 20.27 -17.62 13.81
C LYS A 367 19.25 -17.56 12.67
N LYS A 368 18.30 -18.51 12.63
CA LYS A 368 17.11 -18.39 11.77
C LYS A 368 16.10 -17.48 12.48
N LEU A 369 15.60 -16.48 11.75
CA LEU A 369 14.59 -15.54 12.20
C LEU A 369 13.34 -15.71 11.34
N THR A 370 12.18 -15.65 11.99
CA THR A 370 10.89 -15.53 11.32
C THR A 370 10.37 -14.12 11.52
N PHE A 371 9.77 -13.57 10.47
CA PHE A 371 9.08 -12.29 10.49
C PHE A 371 7.63 -12.52 10.07
N PRO A 372 6.69 -11.65 10.47
CA PRO A 372 5.29 -11.75 10.01
C PRO A 372 5.28 -11.80 8.49
N HIS A 373 4.53 -12.76 7.94
CA HIS A 373 4.63 -13.20 6.54
C HIS A 373 4.77 -12.03 5.55
N LYS A 374 5.93 -11.93 4.88
CA LYS A 374 6.13 -11.05 3.70
C LYS A 374 5.26 -11.53 2.52
N TYR A 375 4.99 -12.83 2.46
CA TYR A 375 4.26 -13.51 1.40
C TYR A 375 2.97 -14.11 1.95
N ALA A 376 1.83 -13.68 1.44
CA ALA A 376 0.57 -14.30 1.81
C ALA A 376 0.46 -15.67 1.13
N PRO A 377 -0.01 -16.72 1.84
CA PRO A 377 -0.31 -17.99 1.20
C PRO A 377 -1.31 -17.76 0.07
N SER A 378 -1.15 -18.50 -1.03
CA SER A 378 -2.11 -18.52 -2.13
C SER A 378 -3.00 -19.74 -1.94
N LEU A 379 -4.31 -19.55 -1.95
CA LEU A 379 -5.30 -20.62 -1.77
C LEU A 379 -5.12 -21.38 -0.45
N GLY A 380 -4.58 -20.73 0.59
CA GLY A 380 -4.23 -21.37 1.87
C GLY A 380 -2.96 -22.24 1.83
N TYR A 381 -2.31 -22.39 0.68
CA TYR A 381 -1.05 -23.13 0.55
C TYR A 381 0.14 -22.19 0.70
N ASN A 382 1.02 -22.52 1.64
CA ASN A 382 2.31 -21.88 1.77
C ASN A 382 3.38 -22.72 1.05
N LEU A 383 3.50 -22.52 -0.27
CA LEU A 383 4.46 -23.26 -1.10
C LEU A 383 5.89 -22.70 -1.01
N LEU A 384 6.05 -21.50 -0.45
CA LEU A 384 7.35 -20.86 -0.23
C LEU A 384 7.68 -20.85 1.25
N GLN A 385 8.93 -21.17 1.56
CA GLN A 385 9.48 -21.00 2.90
C GLN A 385 10.42 -19.81 2.89
N ASP A 386 9.93 -18.70 3.42
CA ASP A 386 10.74 -17.51 3.64
C ASP A 386 11.20 -17.47 5.08
N TYR A 387 12.52 -17.44 5.25
CA TYR A 387 13.11 -17.13 6.55
C TYR A 387 14.25 -16.15 6.34
N SER A 388 14.56 -15.46 7.42
CA SER A 388 15.75 -14.61 7.48
C SER A 388 16.83 -15.32 8.27
N ILE A 389 18.07 -15.04 7.89
CA ILE A 389 19.25 -15.45 8.63
C ILE A 389 19.89 -14.21 9.24
N GLU A 390 20.31 -14.34 10.48
CA GLU A 390 21.13 -13.34 11.16
C GLU A 390 22.45 -13.97 11.56
N CYS A 391 23.55 -13.35 11.13
CA CYS A 391 24.89 -13.79 11.50
C CYS A 391 25.77 -12.62 11.93
N ILE A 392 26.63 -12.90 12.91
CA ILE A 392 27.61 -11.97 13.45
C ILE A 392 28.98 -12.61 13.29
N ILE A 393 29.85 -11.99 12.50
CA ILE A 393 31.14 -12.56 12.10
C ILE A 393 32.27 -11.69 12.66
N PRO A 394 33.08 -12.19 13.61
CA PRO A 394 34.22 -11.42 14.14
C PRO A 394 35.31 -11.24 13.07
N ILE A 395 35.83 -10.03 12.98
CA ILE A 395 36.91 -9.64 12.07
C ILE A 395 38.22 -9.56 12.86
N LYS A 396 39.24 -10.28 12.40
CA LYS A 396 40.61 -10.12 12.88
C LYS A 396 41.29 -9.00 12.07
N THR A 397 41.90 -8.05 12.77
CA THR A 397 42.38 -6.75 12.24
C THR A 397 43.40 -6.83 11.09
N ASN A 398 43.98 -8.00 10.81
CA ASN A 398 45.01 -8.19 9.77
C ASN A 398 44.69 -9.26 8.71
N GLU A 399 43.55 -9.94 8.79
CA GLU A 399 43.19 -11.00 7.82
C GLU A 399 42.27 -10.46 6.72
N LYS A 400 42.43 -10.98 5.50
CA LYS A 400 41.42 -10.80 4.45
C LYS A 400 40.32 -11.83 4.67
N PHE A 401 39.08 -11.38 4.57
CA PHE A 401 37.90 -12.25 4.70
C PHE A 401 37.23 -12.36 3.34
N LYS A 402 36.83 -13.58 2.98
CA LYS A 402 35.94 -13.88 1.86
C LYS A 402 34.67 -14.49 2.43
N LEU A 403 33.53 -13.86 2.18
CA LEU A 403 32.20 -14.36 2.52
C LEU A 403 31.56 -14.98 1.28
N GLU A 404 31.00 -16.17 1.47
CA GLU A 404 30.20 -16.87 0.48
C GLU A 404 28.94 -17.43 1.14
N PHE A 405 27.84 -17.43 0.39
CA PHE A 405 26.59 -18.05 0.81
C PHE A 405 26.29 -19.19 -0.15
N LYS A 406 26.15 -20.40 0.40
CA LYS A 406 25.87 -21.58 -0.41
C LYS A 406 24.61 -22.27 0.07
N GLN A 407 23.81 -22.77 -0.86
CA GLN A 407 22.76 -23.72 -0.55
C GLN A 407 23.22 -25.09 -1.06
N LYS A 408 23.36 -26.06 -0.15
CA LYS A 408 24.14 -27.28 -0.42
C LYS A 408 25.57 -26.88 -0.86
N ASP A 409 25.95 -27.17 -2.11
CA ASP A 409 27.25 -26.83 -2.70
C ASP A 409 27.21 -25.69 -3.72
N LYS A 410 26.01 -25.17 -4.04
CA LYS A 410 25.83 -24.11 -5.04
C LYS A 410 25.96 -22.73 -4.39
N LEU A 411 26.72 -21.83 -5.02
CA LEU A 411 26.81 -20.43 -4.63
C LEU A 411 25.48 -19.74 -4.89
N LEU A 412 24.95 -19.04 -3.89
CA LEU A 412 23.77 -18.19 -4.03
C LEU A 412 24.16 -16.84 -4.62
N HIS A 413 23.30 -16.30 -5.48
CA HIS A 413 23.43 -14.92 -5.92
C HIS A 413 23.18 -13.98 -4.75
N ILE A 414 23.95 -12.90 -4.64
CA ILE A 414 23.75 -11.89 -3.60
C ILE A 414 23.02 -10.72 -4.21
N ASP A 415 21.86 -10.37 -3.68
CA ASP A 415 21.18 -9.12 -3.99
C ASP A 415 20.74 -8.38 -2.72
N PHE A 416 20.10 -7.22 -2.86
CA PHE A 416 19.72 -6.35 -1.77
C PHE A 416 18.26 -5.96 -1.93
N SER A 417 17.38 -6.41 -1.03
CA SER A 417 15.95 -6.12 -1.16
C SER A 417 15.58 -4.72 -0.69
N ARG A 418 16.47 -4.07 0.07
CA ARG A 418 16.19 -2.83 0.80
C ARG A 418 17.33 -1.83 0.73
N PRO A 419 17.02 -0.55 1.03
CA PRO A 419 18.01 0.46 1.35
C PRO A 419 18.96 -0.01 2.48
N CYS A 420 20.05 -0.67 2.14
CA CYS A 420 21.13 -1.04 3.05
C CYS A 420 22.44 -0.38 2.62
N ASN A 421 23.38 -0.17 3.54
CA ASN A 421 24.61 0.58 3.24
C ASN A 421 25.62 -0.17 2.34
N PHE A 422 25.12 -1.12 1.53
CA PHE A 422 25.81 -1.89 0.53
C PHE A 422 24.87 -2.12 -0.66
N SER A 423 25.34 -2.07 -1.90
CA SER A 423 24.49 -2.30 -3.09
C SER A 423 25.30 -2.87 -4.25
N LYS A 424 24.61 -3.51 -5.21
CA LYS A 424 25.21 -3.93 -6.49
C LYS A 424 25.70 -2.73 -7.31
N SER A 425 24.93 -1.64 -7.38
CA SER A 425 25.28 -0.45 -8.18
C SER A 425 26.60 0.19 -7.76
N VAL A 426 26.90 0.24 -6.45
CA VAL A 426 28.17 0.76 -5.93
C VAL A 426 29.24 -0.33 -5.83
N GLY A 427 28.85 -1.54 -5.42
CA GLY A 427 29.76 -2.69 -5.32
C GLY A 427 30.72 -2.64 -4.13
N TYR A 428 30.59 -1.68 -3.20
CA TYR A 428 31.36 -1.64 -1.96
C TYR A 428 30.58 -1.01 -0.80
N ALA A 429 30.98 -1.37 0.42
CA ALA A 429 30.59 -0.72 1.67
C ALA A 429 31.85 -0.36 2.48
N LYS A 430 31.80 0.67 3.33
CA LYS A 430 32.97 1.09 4.13
C LYS A 430 32.60 1.53 5.54
N THR A 431 33.54 1.29 6.46
CA THR A 431 33.55 1.91 7.79
C THR A 431 34.77 2.79 7.96
N LYS A 432 35.09 3.19 9.19
CA LYS A 432 36.33 3.89 9.52
C LYS A 432 37.55 3.00 9.22
N HIS A 433 37.46 1.70 9.52
CA HIS A 433 38.59 0.77 9.50
C HIS A 433 38.54 -0.27 8.38
N TYR A 434 37.36 -0.59 7.84
CA TYR A 434 37.19 -1.70 6.88
C TYR A 434 36.54 -1.25 5.57
N LEU A 435 36.85 -2.00 4.52
CA LEU A 435 36.29 -1.88 3.18
C LEU A 435 35.78 -3.26 2.75
N SER A 436 34.50 -3.34 2.45
CA SER A 436 33.84 -4.53 1.91
C SER A 436 33.57 -4.33 0.42
N ILE A 437 33.86 -5.34 -0.39
CA ILE A 437 33.78 -5.27 -1.85
C ILE A 437 33.00 -6.47 -2.35
N LEU A 438 31.93 -6.22 -3.10
CA LEU A 438 31.13 -7.24 -3.78
C LEU A 438 31.70 -7.50 -5.17
N LYS A 439 32.02 -8.76 -5.46
CA LYS A 439 32.46 -9.21 -6.78
C LYS A 439 32.07 -10.67 -6.99
N ASP A 440 31.39 -10.97 -8.10
CA ASP A 440 31.00 -12.33 -8.50
C ASP A 440 30.29 -13.10 -7.37
N ASP A 441 29.30 -12.46 -6.72
CA ASP A 441 28.56 -13.00 -5.57
C ASP A 441 29.42 -13.40 -4.35
N HIS A 442 30.60 -12.80 -4.24
CA HIS A 442 31.47 -12.86 -3.08
C HIS A 442 31.62 -11.49 -2.43
N ILE A 443 31.62 -11.45 -1.10
CA ILE A 443 31.97 -10.24 -0.35
C ILE A 443 33.37 -10.42 0.22
N SER A 444 34.31 -9.61 -0.25
CA SER A 444 35.66 -9.54 0.31
C SER A 444 35.78 -8.38 1.27
N ILE A 445 36.39 -8.60 2.43
CA ILE A 445 36.61 -7.57 3.45
C ILE A 445 38.10 -7.43 3.72
N GLU A 446 38.56 -6.19 3.75
CA GLU A 446 39.95 -5.84 4.04
C GLU A 446 40.06 -4.52 4.80
N LYS A 447 41.25 -4.26 5.37
CA LYS A 447 41.56 -2.99 6.02
C LYS A 447 41.48 -1.84 5.01
N LYS A 448 40.72 -0.81 5.36
CA LYS A 448 40.50 0.38 4.53
C LYS A 448 41.73 1.28 4.57
N THR A 449 42.25 1.61 3.39
CA THR A 449 43.11 2.79 3.19
C THR A 449 42.39 3.81 2.32
N THR A 450 42.77 5.09 2.40
CA THR A 450 42.17 6.15 1.58
C THR A 450 42.36 5.85 0.09
N LEU A 451 43.54 5.37 -0.32
CA LEU A 451 43.83 5.00 -1.71
C LEU A 451 42.95 3.85 -2.20
N LYS A 452 42.78 2.78 -1.40
CA LYS A 452 41.91 1.65 -1.76
C LYS A 452 40.46 2.07 -1.92
N TRP A 453 39.96 2.90 -1.00
CA TRP A 453 38.61 3.43 -1.09
C TRP A 453 38.42 4.30 -2.34
N ILE A 454 39.34 5.24 -2.62
CA ILE A 454 39.28 6.08 -3.82
C ILE A 454 39.28 5.23 -5.09
N LYS A 455 40.11 4.18 -5.16
CA LYS A 455 40.14 3.25 -6.28
C LYS A 455 38.78 2.58 -6.51
N GLN A 456 38.12 2.14 -5.43
CA GLN A 456 36.78 1.55 -5.53
C GLN A 456 35.73 2.58 -5.92
N GLU A 457 35.81 3.79 -5.37
CA GLU A 457 34.90 4.88 -5.74
C GLU A 457 35.00 5.24 -7.22
N LEU A 458 36.22 5.38 -7.76
CA LEU A 458 36.43 5.62 -9.20
C LEU A 458 35.89 4.46 -10.05
N LYS A 459 36.05 3.21 -9.59
CA LYS A 459 35.47 2.04 -10.25
C LYS A 459 33.94 2.12 -10.26
N SER A 460 33.31 2.42 -9.13
CA SER A 460 31.85 2.58 -9.02
C SER A 460 31.35 3.67 -9.95
N LEU A 461 31.97 4.85 -9.94
CA LEU A 461 31.62 5.96 -10.83
C LEU A 461 31.72 5.53 -12.30
N LYS A 462 32.83 4.87 -12.71
CA LYS A 462 33.00 4.37 -14.08
C LYS A 462 31.92 3.35 -14.48
N THR A 463 31.62 2.38 -13.62
CA THR A 463 30.58 1.37 -13.87
C THR A 463 29.23 2.03 -14.07
N MET A 464 28.88 2.95 -13.18
CA MET A 464 27.59 3.63 -13.24
C MET A 464 27.47 4.55 -14.47
N PHE A 465 28.56 5.19 -14.91
CA PHE A 465 28.60 5.93 -16.19
C PHE A 465 28.38 5.00 -17.40
N LYS A 466 28.98 3.81 -17.38
CA LYS A 466 28.87 2.83 -18.47
C LYS A 466 27.46 2.22 -18.58
N ASN A 467 26.82 1.91 -17.46
CA ASN A 467 25.56 1.17 -17.45
C ASN A 467 24.32 2.06 -17.68
N HIS A 468 24.48 3.39 -17.78
CA HIS A 468 23.40 4.37 -17.95
C HIS A 468 22.22 4.18 -16.97
N GLU A 469 22.48 3.71 -15.75
CA GLU A 469 21.44 3.41 -14.78
C GLU A 469 20.60 4.66 -14.46
N THR A 470 19.28 4.54 -14.60
CA THR A 470 18.34 5.63 -14.35
C THR A 470 18.45 6.13 -12.90
N GLY A 471 18.82 7.39 -12.71
CA GLY A 471 19.03 8.02 -11.39
C GLY A 471 20.49 8.30 -11.03
N PHE A 472 21.43 7.64 -11.71
CA PHE A 472 22.87 7.78 -11.44
C PHE A 472 23.42 9.21 -11.68
N ILE A 473 22.99 9.88 -12.76
CA ILE A 473 23.46 11.25 -13.11
C ILE A 473 23.26 12.22 -11.94
N LYS A 474 22.23 12.02 -11.12
CA LYS A 474 21.93 12.86 -9.96
C LYS A 474 22.79 12.52 -8.74
N ALA A 475 23.34 11.31 -8.64
CA ALA A 475 24.13 10.85 -7.50
C ALA A 475 25.61 11.26 -7.61
N VAL A 476 26.19 11.26 -8.81
CA VAL A 476 27.63 11.58 -9.04
C VAL A 476 28.07 12.87 -8.36
N PRO A 477 27.38 14.02 -8.54
CA PRO A 477 27.86 15.28 -7.97
C PRO A 477 27.92 15.22 -6.44
N PHE A 478 26.98 14.53 -5.80
CA PHE A 478 26.99 14.35 -4.35
C PHE A 478 28.12 13.43 -3.89
N ARG A 479 28.41 12.33 -4.61
CA ARG A 479 29.53 11.44 -4.26
C ARG A 479 30.88 12.15 -4.39
N VAL A 480 31.06 12.93 -5.45
CA VAL A 480 32.26 13.78 -5.62
C VAL A 480 32.36 14.82 -4.51
N ALA A 481 31.27 15.52 -4.21
CA ALA A 481 31.23 16.49 -3.11
C ALA A 481 31.52 15.82 -1.75
N TYR A 482 31.03 14.60 -1.54
CA TYR A 482 31.35 13.79 -0.36
C TYR A 482 32.84 13.50 -0.27
N MET A 483 33.48 13.05 -1.36
CA MET A 483 34.92 12.76 -1.36
C MET A 483 35.75 14.00 -1.00
N ILE A 484 35.44 15.16 -1.60
CA ILE A 484 36.13 16.42 -1.35
C ILE A 484 35.95 16.87 0.11
N SER A 485 34.74 16.74 0.64
CA SER A 485 34.40 17.18 2.00
C SER A 485 34.73 16.17 3.10
N TYR A 486 34.98 14.90 2.74
CA TYR A 486 35.20 13.80 3.67
C TYR A 486 36.29 14.08 4.72
N PRO A 487 37.48 14.62 4.38
CA PRO A 487 38.52 14.91 5.37
C PRO A 487 38.06 15.88 6.47
N PHE A 488 37.16 16.81 6.13
CA PHE A 488 36.71 17.89 7.01
C PHE A 488 35.47 17.52 7.82
N LEU A 489 34.57 16.72 7.24
CA LEU A 489 33.27 16.40 7.84
C LEU A 489 33.20 15.01 8.49
N ARG A 490 34.14 14.09 8.22
CA ARG A 490 34.06 12.68 8.71
C ARG A 490 34.00 12.51 10.23
N ASN A 491 34.46 13.50 11.00
CA ASN A 491 34.51 13.46 12.46
C ASN A 491 33.48 14.42 13.10
N LYS A 492 32.67 15.12 12.29
CA LYS A 492 31.64 16.03 12.82
C LYS A 492 30.43 15.23 13.25
N LYS A 493 29.97 15.46 14.49
CA LYS A 493 28.75 14.86 15.04
C LYS A 493 27.55 15.65 14.53
N ILE A 494 26.75 15.06 13.65
CA ILE A 494 25.60 15.71 13.01
C ILE A 494 24.36 14.88 13.29
N TRP A 495 23.38 15.49 13.95
CA TRP A 495 22.13 14.83 14.33
C TRP A 495 20.95 15.50 13.64
N PHE A 496 20.09 14.70 13.03
CA PHE A 496 18.83 15.13 12.44
C PHE A 496 17.68 14.74 13.35
N PHE A 497 16.82 15.70 13.65
CA PHE A 497 15.57 15.51 14.36
C PHE A 497 14.42 15.73 13.38
N MET A 498 13.39 14.88 13.40
CA MET A 498 12.19 15.10 12.61
C MET A 498 10.98 14.36 13.18
N ASP A 499 9.78 14.86 12.90
CA ASP A 499 8.55 14.09 13.08
C ASP A 499 8.11 13.57 11.71
N ARG A 500 7.33 14.36 10.97
CA ARG A 500 7.08 14.16 9.55
C ARG A 500 7.59 15.35 8.76
N PRO A 501 7.86 15.21 7.45
CA PRO A 501 8.28 16.36 6.64
C PRO A 501 7.27 17.51 6.62
N ASP A 502 6.00 17.20 6.82
CA ASP A 502 4.86 18.10 6.79
C ASP A 502 4.27 18.41 8.17
N GLU A 503 4.83 17.90 9.26
CA GLU A 503 4.35 18.16 10.63
C GLU A 503 5.49 18.25 11.66
N ALA A 504 5.30 19.06 12.69
CA ALA A 504 6.25 19.23 13.79
C ALA A 504 5.48 19.46 15.10
N ASP A 505 4.97 18.38 15.67
CA ASP A 505 4.12 18.40 16.87
C ASP A 505 4.28 17.12 17.72
N ASP A 506 5.40 16.39 17.59
CA ASP A 506 5.57 15.10 18.25
C ASP A 506 6.93 14.98 18.97
N ASN A 507 7.32 13.75 19.32
CA ASN A 507 8.51 13.41 20.11
C ASN A 507 9.82 13.97 19.53
N GLY A 508 9.95 14.05 18.21
CA GLY A 508 11.11 14.61 17.54
C GLY A 508 11.28 16.10 17.82
N LEU A 509 10.19 16.88 17.76
CA LEU A 509 10.24 18.30 18.13
C LEU A 509 10.47 18.50 19.63
N ALA A 510 9.82 17.70 20.48
CA ALA A 510 10.01 17.78 21.93
C ALA A 510 11.47 17.54 22.32
N LEU A 511 12.08 16.47 21.79
CA LEU A 511 13.47 16.15 22.06
C LEU A 511 14.44 17.17 21.43
N PHE A 512 14.14 17.69 20.23
CA PHE A 512 14.96 18.75 19.62
C PHE A 512 15.04 20.00 20.50
N LYS A 513 13.90 20.46 21.06
CA LYS A 513 13.85 21.61 21.98
C LYS A 513 14.71 21.40 23.22
N TYR A 514 14.79 20.17 23.73
CA TYR A 514 15.69 19.82 24.83
C TYR A 514 17.15 19.79 24.38
N ALA A 515 17.43 19.15 23.24
CA ALA A 515 18.76 18.91 22.72
C ALA A 515 19.50 20.21 22.38
N VAL A 516 18.83 21.21 21.79
CA VAL A 516 19.47 22.50 21.44
C VAL A 516 19.95 23.29 22.65
N LYS A 517 19.43 23.00 23.85
CA LYS A 517 19.85 23.63 25.10
C LYS A 517 21.08 22.97 25.73
N GLN A 518 21.51 21.81 25.21
CA GLN A 518 22.65 21.08 25.74
C GLN A 518 23.95 21.63 25.16
N GLU A 519 24.92 21.88 26.03
CA GLU A 519 26.28 22.29 25.69
C GLU A 519 27.12 21.06 25.32
N ASP A 520 27.21 20.77 24.01
CA ASP A 520 28.09 19.74 23.45
C ASP A 520 28.48 20.05 22.00
N ASP A 521 29.47 19.34 21.46
CA ASP A 521 29.99 19.51 20.09
C ASP A 521 29.12 18.82 19.01
N ILE A 522 27.80 18.71 19.26
CA ILE A 522 26.86 18.09 18.33
C ILE A 522 26.14 19.15 17.52
N SER A 523 26.24 19.05 16.20
CA SER A 523 25.47 19.87 15.27
C SER A 523 24.06 19.32 15.09
N LYS A 524 23.09 19.98 15.74
CA LYS A 524 21.68 19.56 15.79
C LYS A 524 20.86 20.30 14.73
N TYR A 525 20.11 19.57 13.92
CA TYR A 525 19.23 20.13 12.89
C TYR A 525 17.84 19.52 12.96
N PHE A 526 16.80 20.35 12.88
CA PHE A 526 15.44 19.88 12.64
C PHE A 526 15.15 19.84 11.14
N ILE A 527 14.60 18.74 10.63
CA ILE A 527 14.27 18.58 9.22
C ILE A 527 12.77 18.78 9.03
N LEU A 528 12.40 19.78 8.23
CA LEU A 528 10.99 20.12 7.99
C LEU A 528 10.82 20.74 6.60
N SER A 529 9.67 20.52 5.96
CA SER A 529 9.32 21.20 4.72
C SER A 529 9.16 22.70 4.95
N SER A 530 9.74 23.52 4.07
CA SER A 530 9.54 24.97 4.08
C SER A 530 8.09 25.40 3.80
N LYS A 531 7.21 24.46 3.41
CA LYS A 531 5.77 24.69 3.24
C LYS A 531 4.98 24.56 4.54
N ASN A 532 5.57 24.00 5.59
CA ASN A 532 4.90 23.86 6.88
C ASN A 532 4.91 25.21 7.63
N ASN A 533 3.78 25.55 8.27
CA ASN A 533 3.59 26.83 8.96
C ASN A 533 4.55 27.04 10.15
N ASP A 534 5.01 25.97 10.79
CA ASP A 534 5.94 26.02 11.92
C ASP A 534 7.41 26.16 11.50
N PHE A 535 7.74 26.13 10.21
CA PHE A 535 9.13 26.18 9.74
C PHE A 535 9.89 27.40 10.29
N ASN A 536 9.28 28.58 10.24
CA ASN A 536 9.88 29.81 10.76
C ASN A 536 9.90 29.85 12.30
N ASN A 537 8.91 29.25 12.96
CA ASN A 537 8.85 29.18 14.42
C ASN A 537 9.97 28.29 14.96
N ILE A 538 10.21 27.13 14.35
CA ILE A 538 11.27 26.21 14.78
C ILE A 538 12.66 26.77 14.47
N LYS A 539 12.81 27.59 13.42
CA LYS A 539 14.06 28.30 13.12
C LYS A 539 14.48 29.28 14.23
N LYS A 540 13.53 29.78 15.03
CA LYS A 540 13.81 30.59 16.23
C LYS A 540 14.35 29.74 17.39
N ILE A 541 14.06 28.44 17.40
CA ILE A 541 14.51 27.48 18.43
C ILE A 541 15.90 26.95 18.12
N GLY A 542 16.17 26.61 16.85
CA GLY A 542 17.44 26.04 16.44
C GLY A 542 17.60 25.96 14.92
N LYS A 543 18.65 25.27 14.46
CA LYS A 543 18.95 25.14 13.02
C LYS A 543 17.90 24.23 12.35
N VAL A 544 17.28 24.72 11.28
CA VAL A 544 16.30 23.96 10.47
C VAL A 544 16.84 23.79 9.05
N ILE A 545 16.66 22.60 8.48
CA ILE A 545 16.98 22.30 7.08
C ILE A 545 15.70 21.95 6.34
N ASN A 546 15.48 22.57 5.17
CA ASN A 546 14.36 22.24 4.31
C ASN A 546 14.44 20.79 3.83
N TYR A 547 13.38 20.02 4.06
CA TYR A 547 13.28 18.64 3.64
C TYR A 547 13.57 18.48 2.14
N LYS A 548 14.33 17.43 1.80
CA LYS A 548 14.80 17.10 0.43
C LYS A 548 15.59 18.19 -0.32
N SER A 549 16.01 19.27 0.35
CA SER A 549 16.91 20.27 -0.23
C SER A 549 18.31 19.70 -0.53
N LEU A 550 19.11 20.41 -1.34
CA LEU A 550 20.50 20.04 -1.61
C LEU A 550 21.30 19.90 -0.32
N LYS A 551 21.09 20.82 0.64
CA LYS A 551 21.74 20.78 1.96
C LYS A 551 21.35 19.53 2.76
N HIS A 552 20.05 19.17 2.75
CA HIS A 552 19.58 17.95 3.43
C HIS A 552 20.24 16.70 2.84
N ARG A 553 20.26 16.58 1.50
CA ARG A 553 20.89 15.45 0.81
C ARG A 553 22.38 15.36 1.06
N PHE A 554 23.08 16.49 1.03
CA PHE A 554 24.52 16.52 1.24
C PHE A 554 24.90 16.14 2.67
N LEU A 555 24.30 16.80 3.67
CA LEU A 555 24.58 16.51 5.08
C LEU A 555 24.04 15.14 5.50
N GLY A 556 23.00 14.62 4.86
CA GLY A 556 22.47 13.27 5.09
C GLY A 556 23.48 12.14 4.81
N MET A 557 24.56 12.40 4.05
CA MET A 557 25.66 11.43 3.91
C MET A 557 26.65 11.44 5.08
N PHE A 558 26.62 12.47 5.92
CA PHE A 558 27.48 12.66 7.09
C PHE A 558 26.72 12.59 8.42
N VAL A 559 25.40 12.41 8.38
CA VAL A 559 24.58 12.34 9.57
C VAL A 559 24.92 11.06 10.35
N GLU A 560 25.11 11.23 11.64
CA GLU A 560 25.43 10.17 12.59
C GLU A 560 24.13 9.56 13.15
N ASN A 561 23.19 10.42 13.56
CA ASN A 561 21.90 9.98 14.09
C ASN A 561 20.73 10.64 13.35
N ILE A 562 19.79 9.82 12.88
CA ILE A 562 18.47 10.26 12.46
C ILE A 562 17.49 9.91 13.57
N ILE A 563 16.98 10.93 14.25
CA ILE A 563 16.12 10.83 15.41
C ILE A 563 14.71 11.23 14.98
N THR A 564 13.80 10.26 15.00
CA THR A 564 12.52 10.42 14.30
C THR A 564 11.33 9.77 15.00
N SER A 565 10.17 10.41 14.90
CA SER A 565 8.87 9.84 15.28
C SER A 565 8.30 8.90 14.19
N HIS A 566 8.91 8.88 12.99
CA HIS A 566 8.56 8.02 11.85
C HIS A 566 9.82 7.47 11.15
N PRO A 567 10.11 6.16 11.24
CA PRO A 567 11.37 5.56 10.78
C PRO A 567 11.35 5.15 9.29
N ASP A 568 10.27 5.41 8.56
CA ASP A 568 10.14 4.96 7.18
C ASP A 568 11.28 5.49 6.29
N ASN A 569 11.97 4.59 5.59
CA ASN A 569 13.08 4.93 4.69
C ASN A 569 12.74 6.02 3.66
N GLY A 570 11.49 6.06 3.18
CA GLY A 570 11.00 7.08 2.25
C GLY A 570 10.84 8.47 2.87
N ILE A 571 10.71 8.54 4.20
CA ILE A 571 10.67 9.77 4.99
C ILE A 571 12.08 10.20 5.34
N ILE A 572 12.86 9.34 6.00
CA ILE A 572 14.16 9.70 6.58
C ILE A 572 15.25 9.94 5.54
N TYR A 573 15.26 9.21 4.41
CA TYR A 573 16.30 9.36 3.39
C TYR A 573 15.89 10.31 2.26
N PRO A 574 16.65 11.39 1.98
CA PRO A 574 16.26 12.40 1.01
C PRO A 574 16.57 12.06 -0.46
N PHE A 575 16.78 10.79 -0.81
CA PHE A 575 17.35 10.35 -2.10
C PHE A 575 16.35 9.80 -3.13
N TRP A 576 15.03 9.76 -2.85
CA TRP A 576 13.96 9.48 -3.83
C TRP A 576 14.20 8.19 -4.66
N GLY A 577 14.40 7.05 -3.99
CA GLY A 577 14.68 5.77 -4.68
C GLY A 577 16.09 5.63 -5.24
N GLY A 578 16.90 6.70 -5.27
CA GLY A 578 18.31 6.66 -5.65
C GLY A 578 19.25 6.13 -4.57
N TYR A 579 18.71 5.62 -3.46
CA TYR A 579 19.48 5.12 -2.32
C TYR A 579 20.60 4.13 -2.69
N PRO A 580 20.40 3.16 -3.61
CA PRO A 580 21.47 2.24 -4.03
C PRO A 580 22.73 2.94 -4.54
N PHE A 581 22.60 4.14 -5.12
CA PHE A 581 23.73 4.96 -5.59
C PHE A 581 24.45 5.72 -4.46
N PHE A 582 23.86 5.83 -3.27
CA PHE A 582 24.44 6.47 -2.09
C PHE A 582 24.95 5.46 -1.05
N ALA A 583 24.67 4.16 -1.24
CA ALA A 583 25.22 3.08 -0.43
C ALA A 583 26.75 3.17 -0.30
N GLY A 584 27.27 2.71 0.83
CA GLY A 584 28.66 2.81 1.26
C GLY A 584 29.07 4.19 1.79
N LEU A 585 28.28 5.24 1.57
CA LEU A 585 28.57 6.58 2.09
C LEU A 585 27.79 6.91 3.36
N LEU A 586 26.59 6.34 3.50
CA LEU A 586 25.68 6.57 4.63
C LEU A 586 26.25 5.93 5.89
N ARG A 587 26.01 6.54 7.05
CA ARG A 587 26.53 6.09 8.35
C ARG A 587 25.53 6.29 9.50
N SER A 588 24.28 6.56 9.14
CA SER A 588 23.29 7.02 10.08
C SER A 588 22.69 5.86 10.86
N SER A 589 22.76 5.95 12.17
CA SER A 589 21.95 5.16 13.09
C SER A 589 20.56 5.78 13.21
N THR A 590 19.51 4.94 13.20
CA THR A 590 18.11 5.42 13.22
C THR A 590 17.52 5.20 14.61
N MET A 591 17.07 6.30 15.23
CA MET A 591 16.47 6.33 16.55
C MET A 591 14.96 6.57 16.42
N PHE A 592 14.17 5.53 16.69
CA PHE A 592 12.71 5.60 16.60
C PHE A 592 12.11 6.01 17.93
N LEU A 593 11.53 7.21 17.96
CA LEU A 593 10.90 7.82 19.14
C LEU A 593 9.41 7.47 19.28
N GLN A 594 8.83 6.81 18.27
CA GLN A 594 7.39 6.59 18.12
C GLN A 594 6.55 7.87 17.97
N HIS A 595 5.30 7.71 17.58
CA HIS A 595 4.27 8.76 17.49
C HIS A 595 3.08 8.49 18.42
N GLY A 596 3.31 7.66 19.45
CA GLY A 596 2.35 7.20 20.44
C GLY A 596 2.79 5.85 21.01
N VAL A 597 2.13 5.38 22.05
CA VAL A 597 2.40 4.04 22.62
C VAL A 597 1.89 2.97 21.64
N ALA A 598 2.76 2.05 21.23
CA ALA A 598 2.45 0.93 20.35
C ALA A 598 1.69 -0.16 21.11
N LYS A 599 0.38 0.03 21.28
CA LYS A 599 -0.51 -0.94 21.94
C LYS A 599 -0.93 -2.13 21.05
N ASP A 600 -0.93 -1.93 19.73
CA ASP A 600 -1.29 -2.93 18.72
C ASP A 600 0.01 -3.58 18.18
N ASP A 601 -0.07 -4.79 17.64
CA ASP A 601 1.10 -5.39 16.96
C ASP A 601 1.41 -4.64 15.65
N ILE A 602 2.57 -3.99 15.64
CA ILE A 602 3.12 -3.27 14.49
C ILE A 602 4.38 -3.94 13.94
N SER A 603 4.66 -5.20 14.33
CA SER A 603 5.83 -5.98 13.91
C SER A 603 5.90 -6.16 12.40
N TYR A 604 4.77 -6.20 11.69
CA TYR A 604 4.74 -6.23 10.22
C TYR A 604 5.49 -5.04 9.59
N TRP A 605 5.43 -3.87 10.23
CA TRP A 605 6.04 -2.64 9.76
C TRP A 605 7.39 -2.36 10.44
N ALA A 606 7.43 -2.39 11.77
CA ALA A 606 8.55 -1.90 12.57
C ALA A 606 9.56 -2.97 12.99
N ASN A 607 9.57 -4.17 12.40
CA ASN A 607 10.57 -5.20 12.72
C ASN A 607 12.01 -4.84 12.26
N LYS A 608 12.98 -5.57 12.81
CA LYS A 608 14.41 -5.40 12.55
C LYS A 608 14.78 -5.41 11.08
N ALA A 609 14.28 -6.37 10.31
CA ALA A 609 14.60 -6.45 8.88
C ALA A 609 14.09 -5.23 8.10
N ASN A 610 12.95 -4.65 8.51
CA ASN A 610 12.32 -3.52 7.82
C ASN A 610 13.01 -2.19 8.12
N MET A 611 13.34 -1.95 9.38
CA MET A 611 13.73 -0.61 9.84
C MET A 611 15.19 -0.48 10.29
N ASN A 612 15.87 -1.58 10.64
CA ASN A 612 17.24 -1.58 11.20
C ASN A 612 17.47 -0.47 12.23
N LEU A 613 16.68 -0.47 13.31
CA LEU A 613 16.71 0.56 14.33
C LEU A 613 17.87 0.35 15.29
N SER A 614 18.49 1.45 15.69
CA SER A 614 19.52 1.49 16.75
C SER A 614 18.91 1.84 18.11
N LEU A 615 17.73 2.45 18.11
CA LEU A 615 16.89 2.67 19.30
C LEU A 615 15.42 2.50 18.91
N PHE A 616 14.70 1.69 19.68
CA PHE A 616 13.24 1.60 19.68
C PHE A 616 12.77 2.05 21.06
N LEU A 617 12.39 3.33 21.18
CA LEU A 617 11.96 3.92 22.43
C LEU A 617 10.57 3.40 22.81
N THR A 618 10.37 2.99 24.05
CA THR A 618 9.06 2.62 24.61
C THR A 618 8.75 3.45 25.86
N SER A 619 7.48 3.46 26.25
CA SER A 619 6.97 4.28 27.34
C SER A 619 6.23 3.52 28.44
N THR A 620 5.75 2.31 28.16
CA THR A 620 5.10 1.45 29.17
C THR A 620 5.86 0.14 29.35
N ILE A 621 5.68 -0.50 30.51
CA ILE A 621 6.35 -1.78 30.82
C ILE A 621 5.88 -2.85 29.83
N GLN A 622 4.58 -2.94 29.59
CA GLN A 622 3.98 -3.97 28.73
C GLN A 622 4.30 -3.75 27.24
N GLU A 623 4.42 -2.50 26.80
CA GLU A 623 4.92 -2.19 25.45
C GLU A 623 6.37 -2.66 25.26
N TYR A 624 7.22 -2.40 26.25
CA TYR A 624 8.61 -2.83 26.24
C TYR A 624 8.74 -4.36 26.13
N GLU A 625 8.00 -5.08 26.96
CA GLU A 625 7.97 -6.56 26.96
C GLU A 625 7.44 -7.10 25.62
N SER A 626 6.30 -6.57 25.15
CA SER A 626 5.70 -6.97 23.89
C SER A 626 6.66 -6.84 22.70
N ILE A 627 7.43 -5.76 22.60
CA ILE A 627 8.35 -5.56 21.48
C ILE A 627 9.55 -6.52 21.55
N LEU A 628 9.98 -6.92 22.75
CA LEU A 628 11.06 -7.89 22.95
C LEU A 628 10.63 -9.33 22.67
N GLU A 629 9.41 -9.70 23.04
CA GLU A 629 8.90 -11.07 22.95
C GLU A 629 8.31 -11.42 21.57
N ASN A 630 7.72 -10.44 20.88
CA ASN A 630 7.02 -10.67 19.61
C ASN A 630 7.97 -10.67 18.38
N HIS A 631 7.39 -10.75 17.19
CA HIS A 631 8.06 -10.93 15.89
C HIS A 631 8.92 -9.74 15.38
N TYR A 632 9.32 -8.83 16.26
CA TYR A 632 10.15 -7.67 15.93
C TYR A 632 11.64 -8.03 15.76
N ASN A 633 12.12 -9.03 16.50
CA ASN A 633 13.51 -9.51 16.51
C ASN A 633 14.57 -8.46 16.93
N TYR A 634 14.21 -7.52 17.81
CA TYR A 634 15.18 -6.65 18.49
C TYR A 634 15.60 -7.23 19.84
N ASP A 635 16.75 -6.79 20.34
CA ASP A 635 17.21 -7.08 21.70
C ASP A 635 16.92 -5.90 22.65
N ASP A 636 17.17 -6.13 23.94
CA ASP A 636 17.00 -5.15 25.01
C ASP A 636 18.02 -4.00 24.95
N TYR A 637 19.04 -4.07 24.09
CA TYR A 637 19.93 -2.95 23.85
C TYR A 637 19.27 -1.92 22.92
N VAL A 638 18.57 -2.39 21.89
CA VAL A 638 17.82 -1.54 20.95
C VAL A 638 16.49 -1.07 21.55
N VAL A 639 15.70 -1.96 22.14
CA VAL A 639 14.42 -1.61 22.76
C VAL A 639 14.68 -0.98 24.12
N GLN A 640 14.15 0.22 24.37
CA GLN A 640 14.49 0.98 25.58
C GLN A 640 13.26 1.64 26.19
N LEU A 641 12.93 1.25 27.42
CA LEU A 641 11.89 1.89 28.23
C LEU A 641 12.41 3.20 28.81
N LEU A 642 12.08 4.33 28.17
CA LEU A 642 12.58 5.66 28.54
C LEU A 642 11.47 6.69 28.77
N GLY A 643 10.25 6.41 28.26
CA GLY A 643 9.13 7.35 28.23
C GLY A 643 9.16 8.27 27.01
N LEU A 644 7.99 8.60 26.46
CA LEU A 644 7.90 9.46 25.27
C LEU A 644 8.41 10.89 25.58
N PRO A 645 9.34 11.46 24.80
CA PRO A 645 9.83 12.83 25.00
C PRO A 645 8.71 13.89 25.08
N ARG A 646 7.63 13.74 24.30
CA ARG A 646 6.51 14.69 24.31
C ARG A 646 5.76 14.76 25.64
N PHE A 647 5.86 13.73 26.48
CA PHE A 647 5.22 13.69 27.80
C PHE A 647 5.79 14.71 28.78
N ASP A 648 7.01 15.20 28.58
CA ASP A 648 7.59 16.28 29.40
C ASP A 648 6.82 17.60 29.25
N ASN A 649 6.16 17.80 28.11
CA ASN A 649 5.38 19.00 27.81
C ASN A 649 3.90 18.87 28.22
N LEU A 650 3.44 17.68 28.62
CA LEU A 650 2.07 17.47 29.09
C LEU A 650 1.85 18.13 30.46
N LYS A 651 0.76 18.88 30.61
CA LYS A 651 0.39 19.62 31.83
C LYS A 651 -1.13 19.65 31.98
N ASN A 652 -1.63 19.55 33.21
CA ASN A 652 -3.06 19.73 33.48
C ASN A 652 -3.42 21.22 33.43
N GLN A 653 -4.37 21.58 32.57
CA GLN A 653 -5.01 22.91 32.52
C GLN A 653 -6.47 22.77 32.96
N GLU A 654 -6.68 22.53 34.24
CA GLU A 654 -8.00 22.20 34.82
C GLU A 654 -9.05 23.30 34.58
N GLU A 655 -8.60 24.54 34.41
CA GLU A 655 -9.43 25.73 34.15
C GLU A 655 -10.27 25.65 32.86
N LYS A 656 -9.83 24.92 31.83
CA LYS A 656 -10.50 24.97 30.50
C LYS A 656 -11.77 24.11 30.37
N ARG A 657 -12.05 23.20 31.31
CA ARG A 657 -13.25 22.31 31.34
C ARG A 657 -13.69 21.82 29.94
N GLN A 658 -12.92 20.94 29.30
CA GLN A 658 -13.22 20.45 27.94
C GLN A 658 -13.42 18.93 27.88
N ILE A 659 -14.41 18.47 27.12
CA ILE A 659 -14.61 17.06 26.78
C ILE A 659 -14.14 16.83 25.34
N LEU A 660 -13.20 15.91 25.14
CA LEU A 660 -12.68 15.61 23.82
C LEU A 660 -13.29 14.32 23.26
N ILE A 661 -13.66 14.33 21.99
CA ILE A 661 -14.09 13.15 21.24
C ILE A 661 -13.08 12.92 20.12
N MET A 662 -12.25 11.88 20.27
CA MET A 662 -11.06 11.63 19.44
C MET A 662 -11.02 10.20 18.89
N PRO A 663 -11.86 9.86 17.90
CA PRO A 663 -11.89 8.52 17.35
C PRO A 663 -10.74 8.23 16.38
N SER A 664 -10.32 6.97 16.35
CA SER A 664 -9.39 6.42 15.36
C SER A 664 -10.06 6.27 13.99
N TRP A 665 -9.26 6.21 12.93
CA TRP A 665 -9.79 6.04 11.57
C TRP A 665 -10.05 4.56 11.24
N ARG A 666 -10.99 4.31 10.32
CA ARG A 666 -11.21 2.99 9.75
C ARG A 666 -10.68 2.91 8.32
N ARG A 667 -9.92 1.84 8.04
CA ARG A 667 -9.17 1.70 6.77
C ARG A 667 -10.08 1.49 5.59
N ASP A 668 -11.18 0.79 5.81
CA ASP A 668 -12.28 0.55 4.87
C ASP A 668 -12.95 1.85 4.38
N LEU A 669 -12.92 2.95 5.15
CA LEU A 669 -13.51 4.24 4.73
C LEU A 669 -12.70 4.92 3.63
N ASN A 670 -11.42 4.57 3.49
CA ASN A 670 -10.64 5.09 2.39
C ASN A 670 -11.25 4.62 1.07
N TYR A 671 -11.43 5.60 0.18
CA TYR A 671 -11.96 5.53 -1.18
C TYR A 671 -13.42 5.06 -1.43
N LYS A 672 -14.22 4.84 -0.37
CA LYS A 672 -15.68 4.61 -0.47
C LYS A 672 -16.48 5.84 -0.92
N SER A 673 -17.74 5.64 -1.29
CA SER A 673 -18.67 6.72 -1.71
C SER A 673 -19.15 7.52 -0.49
N LYS A 674 -19.55 8.79 -0.69
CA LYS A 674 -20.12 9.62 0.38
C LYS A 674 -21.36 8.97 1.01
N GLU A 675 -22.19 8.31 0.22
CA GLU A 675 -23.37 7.58 0.71
C GLU A 675 -23.00 6.37 1.56
N TYR A 676 -21.99 5.59 1.15
CA TYR A 676 -21.50 4.48 1.96
C TYR A 676 -20.96 4.99 3.29
N ILE A 677 -20.17 6.07 3.27
CA ILE A 677 -19.61 6.67 4.49
C ILE A 677 -20.75 7.11 5.42
N LYS A 678 -21.77 7.81 4.92
CA LYS A 678 -22.94 8.20 5.73
C LYS A 678 -23.69 7.00 6.33
N LYS A 679 -23.71 5.86 5.63
CA LYS A 679 -24.39 4.64 6.08
C LYS A 679 -23.53 3.77 7.02
N ASN A 680 -22.21 3.95 7.02
CA ASN A 680 -21.25 3.16 7.77
C ASN A 680 -21.40 3.38 9.30
N GLY A 681 -21.13 2.32 10.07
CA GLY A 681 -21.27 2.29 11.52
C GLY A 681 -20.49 3.41 12.22
N PHE A 682 -19.20 3.56 11.89
CA PHE A 682 -18.35 4.62 12.42
C PHE A 682 -18.99 6.00 12.29
N PHE A 683 -19.42 6.33 11.08
CA PHE A 683 -19.96 7.64 10.79
C PHE A 683 -21.28 7.87 11.54
N LYS A 684 -22.20 6.91 11.49
CA LYS A 684 -23.50 7.02 12.16
C LYS A 684 -23.34 7.21 13.67
N LYS A 685 -22.48 6.41 14.30
CA LYS A 685 -22.30 6.42 15.75
C LYS A 685 -21.66 7.72 16.23
N PHE A 686 -20.57 8.18 15.62
CA PHE A 686 -19.97 9.45 16.01
C PHE A 686 -20.85 10.65 15.62
N ASN A 687 -21.58 10.61 14.50
CA ASN A 687 -22.52 11.67 14.14
C ASN A 687 -23.69 11.77 15.13
N SER A 688 -24.18 10.63 15.62
CA SER A 688 -25.20 10.58 16.69
C SER A 688 -24.65 11.15 17.99
N LEU A 689 -23.49 10.68 18.44
CA LEU A 689 -22.85 11.13 19.69
C LEU A 689 -22.60 12.64 19.71
N ILE A 690 -22.05 13.23 18.65
CA ILE A 690 -21.79 14.68 18.59
C ILE A 690 -23.08 15.51 18.48
N ASN A 691 -24.24 14.89 18.26
CA ASN A 691 -25.54 15.56 18.22
C ASN A 691 -26.48 15.08 19.34
N ASN A 692 -25.95 14.36 20.33
CA ASN A 692 -26.74 13.84 21.43
C ASN A 692 -27.17 14.98 22.37
N LYS A 693 -28.50 15.19 22.47
CA LYS A 693 -29.07 16.32 23.24
C LYS A 693 -28.70 16.27 24.72
N ARG A 694 -28.77 15.09 25.35
CA ARG A 694 -28.48 14.90 26.78
C ARG A 694 -27.04 15.28 27.11
N LEU A 695 -26.11 14.88 26.26
CA LEU A 695 -24.69 15.22 26.38
C LEU A 695 -24.46 16.73 26.25
N ILE A 696 -25.02 17.35 25.20
CA ILE A 696 -24.86 18.78 24.92
C ILE A 696 -25.47 19.65 26.03
N GLU A 697 -26.67 19.32 26.49
CA GLU A 697 -27.36 20.07 27.55
C GLU A 697 -26.59 19.98 28.87
N THR A 698 -26.18 18.78 29.27
CA THR A 698 -25.39 18.59 30.50
C THR A 698 -24.06 19.34 30.44
N ALA A 699 -23.34 19.25 29.32
CA ALA A 699 -22.08 19.96 29.15
C ALA A 699 -22.29 21.49 29.27
N ARG A 700 -23.35 22.02 28.67
CA ARG A 700 -23.70 23.45 28.75
C ARG A 700 -24.02 23.89 30.18
N GLU A 701 -24.85 23.14 30.89
CA GLU A 701 -25.25 23.46 32.27
C GLU A 701 -24.06 23.44 33.25
N ASN A 702 -23.02 22.66 32.95
CA ASN A 702 -21.85 22.49 33.80
C ASN A 702 -20.61 23.23 33.28
N ASN A 703 -20.77 24.13 32.29
CA ASN A 703 -19.70 24.93 31.68
C ASN A 703 -18.54 24.08 31.09
N TYR A 704 -18.89 22.98 30.41
CA TYR A 704 -17.95 22.16 29.63
C TYR A 704 -18.09 22.40 28.14
N GLU A 705 -16.98 22.68 27.46
CA GLU A 705 -16.91 22.69 26.00
C GLU A 705 -16.73 21.26 25.47
N ILE A 706 -17.28 20.96 24.29
CA ILE A 706 -17.06 19.67 23.62
C ILE A 706 -16.32 19.89 22.31
N ILE A 707 -15.20 19.19 22.11
CA ILE A 707 -14.39 19.25 20.89
C ILE A 707 -14.35 17.88 20.24
N PHE A 708 -14.77 17.81 18.99
CA PHE A 708 -14.62 16.63 18.13
C PHE A 708 -13.37 16.78 17.25
N LYS A 709 -12.34 15.96 17.54
CA LYS A 709 -11.05 15.93 16.83
C LYS A 709 -10.83 14.53 16.25
N PRO A 710 -11.42 14.22 15.08
CA PRO A 710 -11.21 12.92 14.46
C PRO A 710 -9.80 12.80 13.87
N HIS A 711 -9.36 11.58 13.57
CA HIS A 711 -8.08 11.35 12.91
C HIS A 711 -7.97 12.12 11.56
N PRO A 712 -6.78 12.61 11.14
CA PRO A 712 -6.63 13.41 9.91
C PRO A 712 -7.19 12.77 8.63
N ASN A 713 -7.16 11.45 8.52
CA ASN A 713 -7.78 10.70 7.40
C ASN A 713 -9.29 10.89 7.30
N VAL A 714 -9.97 11.33 8.36
CA VAL A 714 -11.41 11.63 8.41
C VAL A 714 -11.70 13.06 7.96
N TYR A 715 -10.72 13.99 7.94
CA TYR A 715 -10.96 15.41 7.67
C TYR A 715 -11.66 15.67 6.33
N LYS A 716 -11.34 14.88 5.30
CA LYS A 716 -11.99 14.91 3.98
C LYS A 716 -13.50 14.56 4.00
N PHE A 717 -14.01 14.09 5.13
CA PHE A 717 -15.40 13.69 5.33
C PHE A 717 -16.11 14.55 6.39
N ILE A 718 -15.46 15.59 6.92
CA ILE A 718 -16.05 16.47 7.94
C ILE A 718 -17.37 17.08 7.47
N ASP A 719 -17.47 17.49 6.22
CA ASP A 719 -18.69 18.11 5.67
C ASP A 719 -19.88 17.14 5.57
N LEU A 720 -19.68 15.85 5.82
CA LEU A 720 -20.78 14.90 5.89
C LEU A 720 -21.47 14.90 7.26
N PHE A 721 -20.78 15.35 8.32
CA PHE A 721 -21.30 15.35 9.69
C PHE A 721 -22.31 16.47 9.87
N ASP A 722 -23.38 16.17 10.60
CA ASP A 722 -24.37 17.14 10.98
C ASP A 722 -23.75 18.07 12.03
N LYS A 723 -23.66 19.35 11.68
CA LYS A 723 -23.06 20.37 12.54
C LYS A 723 -24.10 20.91 13.50
N ASN A 724 -23.69 21.14 14.74
CA ASN A 724 -24.46 21.92 15.71
C ASN A 724 -23.59 23.07 16.25
N ASN A 725 -24.23 24.04 16.90
CA ASN A 725 -23.56 25.27 17.34
C ASN A 725 -22.76 25.12 18.64
N TYR A 726 -22.85 23.97 19.31
CA TYR A 726 -22.23 23.78 20.62
C TYR A 726 -20.92 22.99 20.56
N ILE A 727 -20.82 22.01 19.66
CA ILE A 727 -19.61 21.18 19.52
C ILE A 727 -18.67 21.80 18.49
N GLU A 728 -17.42 22.04 18.88
CA GLU A 728 -16.38 22.42 17.95
C GLU A 728 -15.85 21.20 17.19
N ILE A 729 -15.95 21.21 15.86
CA ILE A 729 -15.27 20.22 15.01
C ILE A 729 -13.90 20.76 14.61
N ASP A 730 -12.84 20.25 15.22
CA ASP A 730 -11.46 20.64 14.90
C ASP A 730 -10.86 19.68 13.87
N TYR A 731 -10.60 20.20 12.67
CA TYR A 731 -9.97 19.48 11.55
C TYR A 731 -8.62 20.09 11.15
N GLY A 732 -7.71 20.21 12.13
CA GLY A 732 -6.31 20.57 11.92
C GLY A 732 -5.97 22.01 12.32
N LYS A 733 -6.80 22.64 13.15
CA LYS A 733 -6.55 23.97 13.71
C LYS A 733 -5.65 23.89 14.94
N THR A 734 -5.97 22.97 15.86
CA THR A 734 -5.30 22.87 17.16
C THR A 734 -4.31 21.70 17.16
N LYS A 735 -3.18 21.91 17.85
CA LYS A 735 -2.15 20.90 18.09
C LYS A 735 -2.64 19.85 19.07
N TYR A 736 -2.19 18.59 18.90
CA TYR A 736 -2.65 17.49 19.77
C TYR A 736 -2.24 17.73 21.22
N GLN A 737 -1.01 18.19 21.44
CA GLN A 737 -0.47 18.50 22.75
C GLN A 737 -1.31 19.57 23.50
N GLU A 738 -1.83 20.57 22.79
CA GLU A 738 -2.68 21.60 23.41
C GLU A 738 -4.00 21.00 23.89
N LEU A 739 -4.64 20.18 23.06
CA LEU A 739 -5.87 19.47 23.42
C LEU A 739 -5.66 18.50 24.59
N PHE A 740 -4.56 17.75 24.61
CA PHE A 740 -4.24 16.85 25.73
C PHE A 740 -4.11 17.60 27.05
N ASN A 741 -3.57 18.82 27.02
CA ASN A 741 -3.40 19.64 28.22
C ASN A 741 -4.74 20.22 28.71
N SER A 742 -5.60 20.67 27.79
CA SER A 742 -6.87 21.34 28.11
C SER A 742 -8.07 20.41 28.34
N GLY A 743 -8.08 19.23 27.72
CA GLY A 743 -9.15 18.26 27.88
C GLY A 743 -9.23 17.73 29.31
N SER A 744 -10.41 17.72 29.92
CA SER A 744 -10.70 17.12 31.22
C SER A 744 -11.01 15.62 31.11
N LEU A 745 -11.62 15.19 30.00
CA LEU A 745 -11.96 13.80 29.71
C LEU A 745 -11.82 13.55 28.20
N VAL A 746 -11.42 12.34 27.81
CA VAL A 746 -11.43 11.92 26.40
C VAL A 746 -12.34 10.72 26.17
N ILE A 747 -13.18 10.83 25.14
CA ILE A 747 -13.91 9.73 24.52
C ILE A 747 -13.13 9.32 23.28
N THR A 748 -12.66 8.08 23.24
CA THR A 748 -11.92 7.52 22.12
C THR A 748 -12.37 6.08 21.88
N ASP A 749 -11.72 5.37 20.96
CA ASP A 749 -12.02 3.97 20.65
C ASP A 749 -10.76 3.11 20.74
N TYR A 750 -10.02 2.96 19.64
CA TYR A 750 -8.84 2.11 19.52
C TYR A 750 -7.57 2.95 19.38
N SER A 751 -7.54 4.13 19.99
CA SER A 751 -6.48 5.12 19.77
C SER A 751 -5.43 5.12 20.88
N SER A 752 -4.17 5.37 20.51
CA SER A 752 -3.07 5.56 21.48
C SER A 752 -3.16 6.87 22.26
N VAL A 753 -4.02 7.83 21.87
CA VAL A 753 -4.24 9.08 22.61
C VAL A 753 -4.71 8.85 24.05
N ALA A 754 -5.30 7.69 24.33
CA ALA A 754 -5.66 7.28 25.69
C ALA A 754 -4.44 7.27 26.63
N PHE A 755 -3.24 6.95 26.13
CA PHE A 755 -2.02 6.92 26.92
C PHE A 755 -1.54 8.33 27.30
N ASP A 756 -1.68 9.32 26.40
CA ASP A 756 -1.36 10.71 26.70
C ASP A 756 -2.28 11.27 27.80
N PHE A 757 -3.58 10.95 27.77
CA PHE A 757 -4.55 11.31 28.82
C PHE A 757 -4.28 10.59 30.14
N ALA A 758 -4.02 9.28 30.06
CA ALA A 758 -3.68 8.46 31.20
C ALA A 758 -2.41 8.97 31.91
N TYR A 759 -1.39 9.43 31.17
CA TYR A 759 -0.17 10.01 31.74
C TYR A 759 -0.45 11.25 32.61
N LEU A 760 -1.55 11.96 32.32
CA LEU A 760 -2.04 13.12 33.08
C LEU A 760 -3.03 12.77 34.19
N TYR A 761 -3.31 11.48 34.42
CA TYR A 761 -4.32 10.99 35.36
C TYR A 761 -5.74 11.51 35.06
N LYS A 762 -6.05 11.69 33.77
CA LYS A 762 -7.36 12.14 33.31
C LYS A 762 -8.24 10.96 32.87
N PRO A 763 -9.56 11.01 33.07
CA PRO A 763 -10.48 9.97 32.62
C PRO A 763 -10.42 9.73 31.10
N VAL A 764 -10.51 8.45 30.76
CA VAL A 764 -10.65 7.95 29.38
C VAL A 764 -11.95 7.15 29.32
N LEU A 765 -12.68 7.25 28.22
CA LEU A 765 -13.83 6.39 27.91
C LEU A 765 -13.62 5.77 26.52
N TYR A 766 -13.75 4.45 26.43
CA TYR A 766 -13.59 3.71 25.18
C TYR A 766 -14.95 3.36 24.58
N TYR A 767 -15.28 3.93 23.42
CA TYR A 767 -16.51 3.66 22.71
C TYR A 767 -16.32 2.58 21.63
N HIS A 768 -16.49 1.32 22.02
CA HIS A 768 -16.32 0.13 21.17
C HIS A 768 -17.69 -0.38 20.69
N TYR A 769 -18.36 0.41 19.86
CA TYR A 769 -19.71 0.11 19.39
C TYR A 769 -19.79 -1.11 18.45
N ASP A 770 -18.68 -1.50 17.81
CA ASP A 770 -18.57 -2.63 16.87
C ASP A 770 -17.11 -3.10 16.79
N ASN A 771 -16.85 -4.30 16.25
CA ASN A 771 -15.51 -4.82 16.00
C ASN A 771 -15.03 -4.46 14.58
N ASP A 772 -14.99 -3.15 14.28
CA ASP A 772 -14.73 -2.63 12.95
C ASP A 772 -13.30 -2.07 12.77
N TYR A 773 -12.42 -2.27 13.75
CA TYR A 773 -11.04 -1.79 13.70
C TYR A 773 -10.18 -2.60 12.72
N HIS A 774 -9.21 -1.93 12.10
CA HIS A 774 -8.41 -2.51 11.02
C HIS A 774 -7.17 -3.28 11.50
N PHE A 775 -6.90 -3.29 12.81
CA PHE A 775 -5.90 -4.15 13.43
C PHE A 775 -6.61 -5.29 14.15
N ASN A 776 -5.97 -6.47 14.13
CA ASN A 776 -6.41 -7.58 14.95
C ASN A 776 -6.03 -7.29 16.41
N LEU A 777 -7.04 -7.03 17.24
CA LEU A 777 -6.82 -6.70 18.65
C LEU A 777 -6.25 -7.89 19.44
N GLU A 778 -6.44 -9.12 18.99
CA GLU A 778 -5.90 -10.33 19.61
C GLU A 778 -4.39 -10.50 19.38
N GLU A 779 -3.84 -9.85 18.36
CA GLU A 779 -2.39 -9.88 18.08
C GLU A 779 -1.63 -8.85 18.92
N GLY A 780 -2.29 -7.80 19.41
CA GLY A 780 -1.69 -6.82 20.32
C GLY A 780 -1.69 -7.29 21.77
N TYR A 781 -0.79 -6.73 22.60
CA TYR A 781 -0.75 -7.08 24.03
C TYR A 781 -1.84 -6.39 24.86
N PHE A 782 -2.41 -5.29 24.36
CA PHE A 782 -3.23 -4.40 25.16
C PHE A 782 -4.71 -4.80 25.18
N ASN A 783 -5.16 -5.36 26.31
CA ASN A 783 -6.56 -5.66 26.55
C ASN A 783 -7.28 -4.47 27.21
N TYR A 784 -8.25 -3.87 26.54
CA TYR A 784 -8.95 -2.67 27.04
C TYR A 784 -9.75 -2.92 28.33
N GLU A 785 -10.35 -4.10 28.49
CA GLU A 785 -11.17 -4.42 29.67
C GLU A 785 -10.29 -4.56 30.92
N THR A 786 -9.17 -5.26 30.79
CA THR A 786 -8.29 -5.58 31.93
C THR A 786 -7.18 -4.56 32.16
N MET A 787 -6.68 -3.91 31.11
CA MET A 787 -5.55 -2.97 31.14
C MET A 787 -5.92 -1.53 30.82
N GLY A 788 -7.08 -1.28 30.20
CA GLY A 788 -7.53 0.06 29.80
C GLY A 788 -7.63 1.05 30.96
N PHE A 789 -7.47 2.33 30.65
CA PHE A 789 -7.48 3.43 31.62
C PHE A 789 -8.88 4.00 31.88
N GLY A 790 -9.92 3.28 31.47
CA GLY A 790 -11.29 3.75 31.43
C GLY A 790 -12.29 2.65 31.19
N GLU A 791 -13.57 2.99 31.28
CA GLU A 791 -14.68 2.11 30.93
C GLU A 791 -14.72 1.82 29.42
N VAL A 792 -15.00 0.57 29.06
CA VAL A 792 -15.28 0.14 27.68
C VAL A 792 -16.78 0.01 27.51
N VAL A 793 -17.33 0.74 26.55
CA VAL A 793 -18.78 0.89 26.38
C VAL A 793 -19.16 0.61 24.94
N LYS A 794 -20.22 -0.19 24.74
CA LYS A 794 -20.73 -0.56 23.42
C LYS A 794 -21.94 0.26 22.99
N LYS A 795 -22.78 0.68 23.94
CA LYS A 795 -24.01 1.44 23.67
C LYS A 795 -23.81 2.94 23.91
N GLU A 796 -24.43 3.75 23.06
CA GLU A 796 -24.32 5.21 23.16
C GLU A 796 -24.96 5.77 24.44
N ASP A 797 -26.14 5.28 24.82
CA ASP A 797 -26.82 5.76 26.03
C ASP A 797 -26.00 5.52 27.29
N GLU A 798 -25.41 4.32 27.42
CA GLU A 798 -24.52 3.97 28.53
C GLU A 798 -23.26 4.86 28.54
N LEU A 799 -22.73 5.21 27.36
CA LEU A 799 -21.58 6.12 27.23
C LEU A 799 -21.95 7.53 27.69
N VAL A 800 -23.11 8.04 27.26
CA VAL A 800 -23.59 9.37 27.63
C VAL A 800 -23.86 9.45 29.13
N ASP A 801 -24.45 8.40 29.72
CA ASP A 801 -24.66 8.32 31.18
C ASP A 801 -23.33 8.43 31.94
N LEU A 802 -22.29 7.73 31.49
CA LEU A 802 -20.95 7.80 32.08
C LEU A 802 -20.31 9.17 31.91
N VAL A 803 -20.44 9.81 30.74
CA VAL A 803 -19.90 11.17 30.53
C VAL A 803 -20.58 12.16 31.46
N ILE A 804 -21.90 12.06 31.63
CA ILE A 804 -22.67 12.89 32.56
C ILE A 804 -22.21 12.64 34.01
N GLU A 805 -21.97 11.40 34.41
CA GLU A 805 -21.41 11.04 35.72
C GLU A 805 -20.06 11.72 35.95
N TYR A 806 -19.13 11.63 34.98
CA TYR A 806 -17.83 12.27 35.07
C TYR A 806 -17.93 13.80 35.11
N ILE A 807 -18.78 14.43 34.29
CA ILE A 807 -19.00 15.88 34.31
C ILE A 807 -19.48 16.34 35.70
N LYS A 808 -20.43 15.63 36.30
CA LYS A 808 -20.97 15.95 37.64
C LYS A 808 -19.95 15.76 38.76
N ASN A 809 -18.90 14.98 38.53
CA ASN A 809 -17.80 14.75 39.47
C ASN A 809 -16.51 15.48 39.05
N ASP A 810 -16.62 16.59 38.33
CA ASP A 810 -15.50 17.41 37.83
C ASP A 810 -14.41 16.61 37.09
N CYS A 811 -14.82 15.57 36.36
CA CYS A 811 -13.96 14.62 35.65
C CYS A 811 -12.86 14.00 36.53
N LYS A 812 -13.13 13.73 37.81
CA LYS A 812 -12.20 12.99 38.67
C LYS A 812 -12.11 11.54 38.23
N ILE A 813 -10.87 11.05 38.06
CA ILE A 813 -10.61 9.67 37.68
C ILE A 813 -10.98 8.70 38.82
N LYS A 814 -11.60 7.57 38.46
CA LYS A 814 -11.92 6.51 39.42
C LYS A 814 -10.64 5.79 39.89
N GLU A 815 -10.60 5.40 41.16
CA GLU A 815 -9.41 4.81 41.81
C GLU A 815 -8.86 3.58 41.06
N LYS A 816 -9.76 2.71 40.58
CA LYS A 816 -9.40 1.54 39.75
C LYS A 816 -8.48 1.92 38.58
N TYR A 817 -8.81 2.98 37.85
CA TYR A 817 -8.06 3.41 36.68
C TYR A 817 -6.79 4.18 37.05
N SER A 818 -6.83 4.98 38.12
CA SER A 818 -5.61 5.59 38.69
C SER A 818 -4.56 4.53 39.05
N ASN A 819 -4.97 3.42 39.68
CA ASN A 819 -4.07 2.31 40.02
C ASN A 819 -3.52 1.61 38.78
N ARG A 820 -4.32 1.42 37.72
CA ARG A 820 -3.83 0.89 36.43
C ARG A 820 -2.76 1.79 35.84
N ILE A 821 -3.02 3.10 35.76
CA ILE A 821 -2.07 4.11 35.25
C ILE A 821 -0.73 4.04 35.99
N LYS A 822 -0.78 4.03 37.33
CA LYS A 822 0.41 3.93 38.19
C LYS A 822 1.26 2.69 37.90
N ASN A 823 0.63 1.57 37.56
CA ASN A 823 1.30 0.31 37.26
C ASN A 823 1.75 0.19 35.79
N THR A 824 1.26 1.05 34.90
CA THR A 824 1.60 1.03 33.47
C THR A 824 2.86 1.84 33.15
N PHE A 825 2.99 3.05 33.70
CA PHE A 825 4.10 3.95 33.40
C PHE A 825 5.22 3.82 34.42
N LYS A 826 6.41 3.44 33.97
CA LYS A 826 7.60 3.39 34.83
C LYS A 826 8.06 4.77 35.29
N PHE A 827 7.88 5.80 34.47
CA PHE A 827 8.36 7.15 34.74
C PHE A 827 7.27 8.21 34.58
N ASN A 828 7.07 9.02 35.62
CA ASN A 828 6.21 10.22 35.60
C ASN A 828 6.93 11.47 36.15
N ASP A 829 8.24 11.57 35.88
CA ASP A 829 9.13 12.58 36.49
C ASP A 829 9.46 13.77 35.56
N LYS A 830 8.86 13.82 34.37
CA LYS A 830 9.11 14.84 33.32
C LYS A 830 10.59 14.93 32.89
N LYS A 831 11.31 13.80 32.93
CA LYS A 831 12.71 13.68 32.47
C LYS A 831 12.85 12.74 31.28
N ASN A 832 11.80 12.58 30.49
CA ASN A 832 11.80 11.66 29.34
C ASN A 832 12.80 12.14 28.27
N CYS A 833 12.80 13.43 27.92
CA CYS A 833 13.76 14.02 26.97
C CYS A 833 15.21 13.80 27.41
N LYS A 834 15.49 13.98 28.71
CA LYS A 834 16.83 13.78 29.26
C LYS A 834 17.29 12.33 29.10
N ARG A 835 16.47 11.37 29.57
CA ARG A 835 16.77 9.92 29.44
C ARG A 835 17.01 9.53 27.99
N THR A 836 16.14 9.96 27.08
CA THR A 836 16.28 9.67 25.65
C THR A 836 17.55 10.28 25.07
N TYR A 837 17.85 11.54 25.36
CA TYR A 837 19.05 12.21 24.86
C TYR A 837 20.33 11.54 25.34
N ASP A 838 20.40 11.23 26.63
CA ASP A 838 21.55 10.57 27.26
C ASP A 838 21.77 9.18 26.64
N ARG A 839 20.70 8.40 26.44
CA ARG A 839 20.78 7.07 25.81
C ARG A 839 21.26 7.14 24.36
N ILE A 840 20.78 8.11 23.57
CA ILE A 840 21.24 8.30 22.18
C ILE A 840 22.75 8.61 22.18
N LYS A 841 23.24 9.46 23.10
CA LYS A 841 24.69 9.73 23.23
C LYS A 841 25.48 8.47 23.55
N GLU A 842 24.99 7.62 24.46
CA GLU A 842 25.66 6.36 24.80
C GLU A 842 25.76 5.39 23.62
N ILE A 843 24.67 5.23 22.84
CA ILE A 843 24.66 4.39 21.64
C ILE A 843 25.70 4.91 20.65
N THR A 844 25.69 6.21 20.41
CA THR A 844 26.59 6.89 19.47
C THR A 844 28.08 6.76 19.83
N LEU A 845 28.40 6.65 21.11
CA LEU A 845 29.79 6.55 21.57
C LEU A 845 30.40 5.14 21.40
N LYS A 846 29.58 4.13 21.10
CA LYS A 846 30.05 2.75 20.86
C LYS A 846 30.33 2.44 19.38
N ASP A 847 29.73 3.19 18.45
CA ASP A 847 29.98 3.08 17.00
C ASP A 847 31.22 3.91 16.55
#